data_AF-A0A2S4IB36-F1
#
_entry.id   AF-A0A2S4IB36-F1
#
_cell.length_a   1.000
_cell.length_b   1.000
_cell.length_c   1.000
_cell.angle_alpha   90.00
_cell.angle_beta   90.00
_cell.angle_gamma   90.00
#
_symmetry.space_group_name_H-M   'P 1'
#
loop_
_entity.id
_entity.type
_entity.pdbx_description
1 polymer ?
#
loop_
_entity_poly.entity_id
_entity_poly.type
_entity_poly.pdbx_seq_one_letter_code
_entity_poly.pdbx_strand_id
1 'polypeptide(L)'
;MFILAIFPHPAEGACNLAPTPGNAVQVCDSGNSGPFTGLSTTRHTLVFPAGGTGTVNGTITYGAQADSIDMSSGRILGNVNQGAGTDTFILSSGEITGEISQGANPDDFVMSGGTLGSLAQGDGLDTFLMTGGTIVRAFEDGDRAVMTGGSIGRVDMKLDNNVFELSGGSIINNLVAGFGQDTITVSGGSIGGAISVSGGDDRITVSGGEIRGEIRASFGNDSFDWLNNGYVRGSVLMADGNDTAQLYNLSEYLTSSNPLLDGGPGDDVLTFGNTVVSRPDHYTQWETVNLLNGSQMDMTGALTLGDSVSNTGTLTVDDSSTLRSTSGSIAAFNTASRATLDNAGTLDLTASGSGSSVTDTLTVNGNYFGRAGRLLLQSTLGDETSPSDKLVVSQGTIGGTTRMRVSNINGLGALTQGNGIEVVQATRGATSEATAFSLQNPLSVGAYDYYLFKGGTTAGSENSWFLRSAVIAPPLPETPPPSEPVPGPIPTPLPEPAPEPTPPSIPPEPNEPTVPPAQPPLTDPIPTPAQLPATTLPVAAVGTPSLPEPIRGAAPIPLYRPEVANYAVIPPAVATLALTSLGTFHERQGDQSLLAQSGAAPAGWARVFGSDFKQQWSGTVSPGLDASLKGYQIGHDVYAWSLDGQQTLRVGLFVAQNSLDGKVQGFAGGFHERHTGRIKLRGDSVGAYWTLSSPTGSYVDALVMSTRLDGDSRSDRGLRIDTQGHALSLSVEAGHPFALSPRWVAEPQVQIIHQRIDLDDQHDGISHVGFDSQPYNTGRLGIRFKGRYALAAIPIEPYLRVNLWRNAGGHDTVAFEHTERVKTAHRSTTGSLGGGMVIKVASDTSVYWSADYNSDLNNHDSSGVNASLGVRLAW
;
A
#
# COMPACT_ATOMS: atom_id res chain seq x y z
N MET A 1 -94.44 -55.61 -1.68
CA MET A 1 -94.74 -56.05 -3.06
C MET A 1 -93.46 -55.88 -3.87
N PHE A 2 -92.92 -56.99 -4.38
CA PHE A 2 -91.70 -57.08 -5.20
C PHE A 2 -91.73 -56.11 -6.39
N ILE A 3 -90.56 -55.58 -6.82
CA ILE A 3 -90.10 -55.53 -8.23
C ILE A 3 -88.68 -54.89 -8.33
N LEU A 4 -87.73 -55.75 -8.69
CA LEU A 4 -86.55 -55.57 -9.55
C LEU A 4 -85.52 -54.45 -9.25
N ALA A 5 -84.49 -54.82 -8.50
CA ALA A 5 -83.17 -54.19 -8.60
C ALA A 5 -82.50 -54.63 -9.91
N ILE A 6 -82.37 -53.70 -10.86
CA ILE A 6 -81.51 -53.87 -12.03
C ILE A 6 -80.10 -53.52 -11.57
N PHE A 7 -79.30 -54.54 -11.28
CA PHE A 7 -77.85 -54.41 -11.26
C PHE A 7 -77.40 -54.16 -12.71
N PRO A 8 -76.68 -53.06 -13.02
CA PRO A 8 -75.95 -53.00 -14.28
C PRO A 8 -74.93 -54.13 -14.26
N HIS A 9 -74.92 -54.92 -15.34
CA HIS A 9 -73.92 -55.96 -15.52
C HIS A 9 -72.53 -55.29 -15.51
N PRO A 10 -71.52 -55.81 -14.77
CA PRO A 10 -70.14 -55.50 -15.13
C PRO A 10 -69.96 -55.95 -16.58
N ALA A 11 -69.69 -55.00 -17.47
CA ALA A 11 -69.14 -55.34 -18.76
C ALA A 11 -67.84 -56.12 -18.49
N GLU A 12 -67.76 -57.35 -18.98
CA GLU A 12 -66.52 -58.13 -18.96
C GLU A 12 -65.48 -57.42 -19.83
N GLY A 13 -64.79 -56.44 -19.26
CA GLY A 13 -63.62 -55.80 -19.85
C GLY A 13 -62.43 -56.74 -19.76
N ALA A 14 -62.46 -57.82 -20.53
CA ALA A 14 -61.31 -58.70 -20.69
C ALA A 14 -60.27 -58.00 -21.57
N CYS A 15 -59.03 -57.97 -21.11
CA CYS A 15 -57.86 -57.63 -21.91
C CYS A 15 -57.72 -58.65 -23.03
N ASN A 16 -58.44 -58.44 -24.13
CA ASN A 16 -58.46 -59.30 -25.29
C ASN A 16 -57.98 -58.51 -26.51
N LEU A 17 -56.69 -58.61 -26.78
CA LEU A 17 -56.04 -58.02 -27.95
C LEU A 17 -56.33 -58.91 -29.18
N ALA A 18 -57.57 -58.91 -29.67
CA ALA A 18 -57.94 -59.60 -30.91
C ALA A 18 -57.92 -58.62 -32.10
N PRO A 19 -57.60 -59.08 -33.32
CA PRO A 19 -57.67 -58.23 -34.52
C PRO A 19 -59.10 -57.73 -34.73
N THR A 20 -59.31 -56.42 -34.68
CA THR A 20 -60.59 -55.77 -34.97
C THR A 20 -60.52 -55.09 -36.35
N PRO A 21 -61.55 -55.20 -37.21
CA PRO A 21 -61.55 -54.49 -38.49
C PRO A 21 -61.63 -52.97 -38.30
N GLY A 22 -60.68 -52.20 -38.87
CA GLY A 22 -60.66 -50.73 -38.85
C GLY A 22 -59.79 -50.11 -37.74
N ASN A 23 -59.79 -48.77 -37.64
CA ASN A 23 -59.03 -48.00 -36.62
C ASN A 23 -59.69 -48.10 -35.21
N ALA A 24 -59.85 -49.31 -34.69
CA ALA A 24 -60.61 -49.56 -33.47
C ALA A 24 -59.75 -49.41 -32.20
N VAL A 25 -60.34 -48.82 -31.16
CA VAL A 25 -59.75 -48.70 -29.82
C VAL A 25 -59.89 -50.02 -29.06
N GLN A 26 -58.78 -50.59 -28.62
CA GLN A 26 -58.70 -51.76 -27.75
C GLN A 26 -58.56 -51.28 -26.29
N VAL A 27 -59.36 -51.85 -25.38
CA VAL A 27 -59.32 -51.50 -23.96
C VAL A 27 -58.89 -52.72 -23.15
N CYS A 28 -57.78 -52.61 -22.43
CA CYS A 28 -57.25 -53.65 -21.55
C CYS A 28 -57.50 -53.24 -20.08
N ASP A 29 -58.73 -53.40 -19.61
CA ASP A 29 -59.14 -53.00 -18.25
C ASP A 29 -58.85 -54.08 -17.19
N SER A 30 -59.15 -55.36 -17.47
CA SER A 30 -58.94 -56.47 -16.51
C SER A 30 -58.56 -57.78 -17.19
N GLY A 31 -58.05 -58.75 -16.42
CA GLY A 31 -57.69 -60.08 -16.95
C GLY A 31 -56.40 -60.10 -17.77
N ASN A 32 -56.15 -61.22 -18.47
CA ASN A 32 -54.86 -61.48 -19.12
C ASN A 32 -55.01 -61.71 -20.63
N SER A 33 -54.17 -61.07 -21.43
CA SER A 33 -53.91 -61.44 -22.83
C SER A 33 -52.53 -62.11 -22.98
N GLY A 34 -52.34 -62.81 -24.10
CA GLY A 34 -51.01 -63.23 -24.58
C GLY A 34 -50.33 -62.13 -25.40
N PRO A 35 -49.23 -62.44 -26.13
CA PRO A 35 -48.60 -61.50 -27.05
C PRO A 35 -49.56 -61.06 -28.16
N PHE A 36 -49.36 -59.86 -28.70
CA PHE A 36 -50.15 -59.29 -29.79
C PHE A 36 -49.27 -58.88 -30.97
N THR A 37 -49.72 -59.19 -32.18
CA THR A 37 -49.06 -58.77 -33.42
C THR A 37 -50.10 -58.23 -34.39
N GLY A 38 -50.10 -56.93 -34.59
CA GLY A 38 -51.03 -56.17 -35.44
C GLY A 38 -50.32 -55.49 -36.60
N LEU A 39 -49.77 -56.27 -37.54
CA LEU A 39 -49.09 -55.76 -38.76
C LEU A 39 -50.08 -55.25 -39.83
N SER A 40 -51.23 -54.74 -39.42
CA SER A 40 -52.33 -54.36 -40.31
C SER A 40 -52.07 -53.01 -41.02
N THR A 41 -52.84 -52.69 -42.05
CA THR A 41 -52.83 -51.35 -42.68
C THR A 41 -53.68 -50.32 -41.92
N THR A 42 -54.09 -50.62 -40.68
CA THR A 42 -54.98 -49.77 -39.87
C THR A 42 -54.28 -49.33 -38.59
N ARG A 43 -54.63 -48.16 -38.10
CA ARG A 43 -54.13 -47.60 -36.84
C ARG A 43 -54.62 -48.42 -35.64
N HIS A 44 -53.74 -48.68 -34.69
CA HIS A 44 -54.01 -49.30 -33.41
C HIS A 44 -54.04 -48.25 -32.30
N THR A 45 -55.04 -48.36 -31.41
CA THR A 45 -55.12 -47.56 -30.18
C THR A 45 -55.40 -48.49 -29.02
N LEU A 46 -54.50 -48.60 -28.05
CA LEU A 46 -54.64 -49.43 -26.87
C LEU A 46 -54.73 -48.58 -25.61
N VAL A 47 -55.76 -48.81 -24.81
CA VAL A 47 -56.01 -48.06 -23.57
C VAL A 47 -56.03 -49.01 -22.38
N PHE A 48 -55.19 -48.74 -21.38
CA PHE A 48 -55.31 -49.29 -20.03
C PHE A 48 -55.92 -48.21 -19.13
N PRO A 49 -57.23 -48.29 -18.82
CA PRO A 49 -57.91 -47.24 -18.07
C PRO A 49 -57.37 -47.15 -16.64
N ALA A 50 -57.52 -45.99 -16.01
CA ALA A 50 -57.10 -45.79 -14.62
C ALA A 50 -57.82 -46.78 -13.68
N GLY A 51 -57.08 -47.39 -12.75
CA GLY A 51 -57.60 -48.38 -11.81
C GLY A 51 -57.79 -49.80 -12.36
N GLY A 52 -57.45 -50.04 -13.63
CA GLY A 52 -57.46 -51.37 -14.25
C GLY A 52 -56.38 -52.32 -13.71
N THR A 53 -56.57 -53.62 -13.99
CA THR A 53 -55.66 -54.73 -13.64
C THR A 53 -55.23 -55.56 -14.85
N GLY A 54 -55.56 -55.10 -16.06
CA GLY A 54 -55.24 -55.76 -17.32
C GLY A 54 -53.75 -56.09 -17.46
N THR A 55 -53.44 -57.31 -17.88
CA THR A 55 -52.07 -57.78 -18.09
C THR A 55 -51.89 -58.35 -19.49
N VAL A 56 -50.90 -57.86 -20.23
CA VAL A 56 -50.43 -58.44 -21.49
C VAL A 56 -49.20 -59.30 -21.20
N ASN A 57 -49.33 -60.61 -21.32
CA ASN A 57 -48.22 -61.56 -21.11
C ASN A 57 -47.50 -61.83 -22.43
N GLY A 58 -46.59 -60.93 -22.81
CA GLY A 58 -45.77 -61.06 -24.00
C GLY A 58 -45.62 -59.74 -24.76
N THR A 59 -44.96 -59.83 -25.91
CA THR A 59 -44.66 -58.67 -26.76
C THR A 59 -45.90 -58.16 -27.50
N ILE A 60 -46.03 -56.83 -27.59
CA ILE A 60 -46.93 -56.13 -28.50
C ILE A 60 -46.12 -55.66 -29.70
N THR A 61 -46.59 -55.92 -30.92
CA THR A 61 -45.96 -55.44 -32.16
C THR A 61 -47.03 -54.86 -33.08
N TYR A 62 -46.89 -53.59 -33.44
CA TYR A 62 -47.75 -52.89 -34.40
C TYR A 62 -47.06 -52.68 -35.75
N GLY A 63 -47.71 -51.92 -36.63
CA GLY A 63 -47.43 -51.86 -38.07
C GLY A 63 -46.74 -50.55 -38.47
N ALA A 64 -47.05 -50.07 -39.68
CA ALA A 64 -46.48 -48.83 -40.23
C ALA A 64 -47.45 -47.65 -40.14
N GLN A 65 -48.38 -47.67 -39.18
CA GLN A 65 -49.43 -46.66 -39.03
C GLN A 65 -49.18 -45.87 -37.74
N ALA A 66 -49.73 -44.66 -37.65
CA ALA A 66 -49.65 -43.85 -36.44
C ALA A 66 -50.44 -44.48 -35.29
N ASP A 67 -49.77 -45.25 -34.44
CA ASP A 67 -50.30 -46.11 -33.40
C ASP A 67 -50.17 -45.45 -32.02
N SER A 68 -51.13 -45.70 -31.12
CA SER A 68 -51.19 -45.03 -29.81
C SER A 68 -51.44 -45.99 -28.66
N ILE A 69 -50.70 -45.83 -27.57
CA ILE A 69 -50.96 -46.53 -26.30
C ILE A 69 -51.12 -45.51 -25.17
N ASP A 70 -52.25 -45.55 -24.48
CA ASP A 70 -52.49 -44.79 -23.25
C ASP A 70 -52.58 -45.78 -22.08
N MET A 71 -51.57 -45.76 -21.23
CA MET A 71 -51.41 -46.65 -20.11
C MET A 71 -51.51 -45.91 -18.78
N SER A 72 -52.69 -46.01 -18.17
CA SER A 72 -53.00 -45.41 -16.87
C SER A 72 -53.12 -46.43 -15.73
N SER A 73 -52.86 -47.71 -16.01
CA SER A 73 -52.78 -48.82 -15.06
C SER A 73 -52.23 -50.08 -15.74
N GLY A 74 -52.34 -51.26 -15.10
CA GLY A 74 -52.08 -52.54 -15.75
C GLY A 74 -50.59 -52.89 -15.94
N ARG A 75 -50.35 -53.98 -16.66
CA ARG A 75 -49.01 -54.55 -16.86
C ARG A 75 -48.79 -55.04 -18.29
N ILE A 76 -47.63 -54.74 -18.86
CA ILE A 76 -47.12 -55.38 -20.09
C ILE A 76 -45.84 -56.12 -19.72
N LEU A 77 -45.93 -57.45 -19.68
CA LEU A 77 -44.81 -58.33 -19.34
C LEU A 77 -44.04 -58.74 -20.60
N GLY A 78 -43.53 -57.75 -21.33
CA GLY A 78 -42.88 -57.93 -22.62
C GLY A 78 -42.50 -56.59 -23.26
N ASN A 79 -42.01 -56.64 -24.49
CA ASN A 79 -41.67 -55.45 -25.26
C ASN A 79 -42.92 -54.86 -25.95
N VAL A 80 -42.86 -53.59 -26.31
CA VAL A 80 -43.81 -52.91 -27.19
C VAL A 80 -43.01 -52.40 -28.39
N ASN A 81 -43.38 -52.81 -29.58
CA ASN A 81 -42.81 -52.30 -30.83
C ASN A 81 -43.94 -51.61 -31.59
N GLN A 82 -43.91 -50.29 -31.72
CA GLN A 82 -44.95 -49.50 -32.40
C GLN A 82 -44.73 -49.48 -33.91
N GLY A 83 -43.47 -49.54 -34.36
CA GLY A 83 -43.13 -49.95 -35.72
C GLY A 83 -42.67 -48.77 -36.55
N ALA A 84 -43.47 -48.34 -37.52
CA ALA A 84 -43.21 -47.13 -38.29
C ALA A 84 -44.48 -46.29 -38.31
N GLY A 85 -44.36 -45.01 -38.68
CA GLY A 85 -45.45 -44.04 -38.51
C GLY A 85 -45.24 -43.16 -37.28
N THR A 86 -46.03 -42.10 -37.15
CA THR A 86 -45.95 -41.18 -36.02
C THR A 86 -46.74 -41.74 -34.85
N ASP A 87 -46.03 -42.32 -33.91
CA ASP A 87 -46.58 -43.06 -32.79
C ASP A 87 -46.64 -42.22 -31.52
N THR A 88 -47.54 -42.60 -30.61
CA THR A 88 -47.69 -41.92 -29.32
C THR A 88 -47.80 -42.91 -28.19
N PHE A 89 -47.01 -42.74 -27.13
CA PHE A 89 -47.14 -43.51 -25.90
C PHE A 89 -47.31 -42.59 -24.70
N ILE A 90 -48.37 -42.80 -23.92
CA ILE A 90 -48.64 -42.09 -22.67
C ILE A 90 -48.61 -43.09 -21.51
N LEU A 91 -47.66 -42.95 -20.59
CA LEU A 91 -47.53 -43.77 -19.38
C LEU A 91 -47.77 -42.92 -18.13
N SER A 92 -49.00 -42.97 -17.60
CA SER A 92 -49.34 -42.26 -16.36
C SER A 92 -49.26 -43.15 -15.12
N SER A 93 -49.44 -44.47 -15.28
CA SER A 93 -49.24 -45.50 -14.24
C SER A 93 -49.13 -46.90 -14.86
N GLY A 94 -48.79 -47.91 -14.06
CA GLY A 94 -48.64 -49.30 -14.50
C GLY A 94 -47.18 -49.72 -14.71
N GLU A 95 -46.98 -50.95 -15.20
CA GLU A 95 -45.65 -51.58 -15.33
C GLU A 95 -45.45 -52.16 -16.73
N ILE A 96 -44.34 -51.80 -17.37
CA ILE A 96 -43.87 -52.40 -18.62
C ILE A 96 -42.47 -52.95 -18.34
N THR A 97 -42.31 -54.26 -18.33
CA THR A 97 -41.02 -54.88 -17.97
C THR A 97 -40.00 -54.83 -19.10
N GLY A 98 -40.48 -54.74 -20.35
CA GLY A 98 -39.66 -54.73 -21.56
C GLY A 98 -39.32 -53.32 -22.06
N GLU A 99 -38.88 -53.27 -23.30
CA GLU A 99 -38.57 -52.05 -24.04
C GLU A 99 -39.77 -51.58 -24.86
N ILE A 100 -39.99 -50.26 -24.94
CA ILE A 100 -40.79 -49.61 -25.98
C ILE A 100 -39.85 -49.18 -27.09
N SER A 101 -40.12 -49.60 -28.32
CA SER A 101 -39.45 -49.19 -29.55
C SER A 101 -40.48 -48.49 -30.44
N GLN A 102 -40.26 -47.22 -30.79
CA GLN A 102 -41.27 -46.41 -31.51
C GLN A 102 -41.07 -46.45 -33.03
N GLY A 103 -39.87 -46.22 -33.56
CA GLY A 103 -39.66 -46.45 -34.99
C GLY A 103 -38.53 -45.63 -35.61
N ALA A 104 -38.78 -45.11 -36.80
CA ALA A 104 -37.86 -44.21 -37.53
C ALA A 104 -38.59 -42.94 -38.01
N ASN A 105 -39.78 -42.69 -37.48
CA ASN A 105 -40.63 -41.58 -37.83
C ASN A 105 -40.84 -40.73 -36.57
N PRO A 106 -41.24 -39.45 -36.70
CA PRO A 106 -41.40 -38.61 -35.52
C PRO A 106 -42.42 -39.17 -34.54
N ASP A 107 -42.00 -39.41 -33.31
CA ASP A 107 -42.76 -40.10 -32.27
C ASP A 107 -42.84 -39.28 -30.97
N ASP A 108 -43.94 -39.46 -30.23
CA ASP A 108 -44.19 -38.78 -28.95
C ASP A 108 -44.24 -39.77 -27.78
N PHE A 109 -43.44 -39.54 -26.75
CA PHE A 109 -43.47 -40.28 -25.49
C PHE A 109 -43.72 -39.36 -24.29
N VAL A 110 -44.75 -39.66 -23.50
CA VAL A 110 -45.09 -38.90 -22.28
C VAL A 110 -45.18 -39.84 -21.09
N MET A 111 -44.43 -39.55 -20.02
CA MET A 111 -44.44 -40.32 -18.79
C MET A 111 -44.62 -39.44 -17.56
N SER A 112 -45.69 -39.70 -16.79
CA SER A 112 -45.95 -39.01 -15.53
C SER A 112 -45.90 -39.93 -14.30
N GLY A 113 -45.80 -41.25 -14.51
CA GLY A 113 -45.79 -42.26 -13.45
C GLY A 113 -45.50 -43.66 -13.99
N GLY A 114 -45.63 -44.69 -13.15
CA GLY A 114 -45.40 -46.08 -13.54
C GLY A 114 -43.92 -46.46 -13.69
N THR A 115 -43.67 -47.67 -14.21
CA THR A 115 -42.32 -48.21 -14.44
C THR A 115 -42.19 -48.79 -15.84
N LEU A 116 -41.11 -48.43 -16.55
CA LEU A 116 -40.76 -48.91 -17.89
C LEU A 116 -39.36 -49.54 -17.87
N GLY A 117 -39.15 -50.64 -18.59
CA GLY A 117 -37.85 -51.26 -18.74
C GLY A 117 -36.87 -50.38 -19.53
N SER A 118 -37.20 -50.04 -20.78
CA SER A 118 -36.45 -49.09 -21.62
C SER A 118 -37.34 -48.41 -22.64
N LEU A 119 -36.88 -47.28 -23.17
CA LEU A 119 -37.45 -46.57 -24.30
C LEU A 119 -36.38 -46.40 -25.38
N ALA A 120 -36.72 -46.69 -26.62
CA ALA A 120 -35.97 -46.33 -27.83
C ALA A 120 -36.95 -45.67 -28.80
N GLN A 121 -36.76 -44.39 -29.14
CA GLN A 121 -37.68 -43.70 -30.06
C GLN A 121 -37.24 -43.91 -31.51
N GLY A 122 -35.94 -43.83 -31.77
CA GLY A 122 -35.28 -44.26 -32.99
C GLY A 122 -34.81 -43.08 -33.82
N ASP A 123 -34.79 -43.21 -35.14
CA ASP A 123 -34.50 -42.06 -36.01
C ASP A 123 -35.76 -41.19 -36.10
N GLY A 124 -35.64 -39.88 -36.31
CA GLY A 124 -36.85 -39.06 -36.43
C GLY A 124 -36.67 -37.64 -35.96
N LEU A 125 -37.75 -37.03 -35.49
CA LEU A 125 -37.66 -35.85 -34.63
C LEU A 125 -38.62 -36.11 -33.50
N ASP A 126 -38.12 -36.83 -32.51
CA ASP A 126 -38.92 -37.43 -31.45
C ASP A 126 -39.01 -36.51 -30.25
N THR A 127 -40.16 -36.56 -29.57
CA THR A 127 -40.36 -35.81 -28.32
C THR A 127 -40.52 -36.73 -27.13
N PHE A 128 -39.85 -36.36 -26.05
CA PHE A 128 -39.89 -37.04 -24.77
C PHE A 128 -40.26 -36.06 -23.66
N LEU A 129 -41.30 -36.37 -22.89
CA LEU A 129 -41.67 -35.62 -21.69
C LEU A 129 -41.78 -36.56 -20.49
N MET A 130 -40.96 -36.33 -19.47
CA MET A 130 -41.03 -37.05 -18.20
C MET A 130 -41.24 -36.11 -17.01
N THR A 131 -42.37 -36.28 -16.31
CA THR A 131 -42.68 -35.55 -15.07
C THR A 131 -42.67 -36.44 -13.83
N GLY A 132 -42.58 -37.76 -13.99
CA GLY A 132 -42.62 -38.74 -12.90
C GLY A 132 -42.43 -40.19 -13.38
N GLY A 133 -42.38 -41.14 -12.44
CA GLY A 133 -42.18 -42.57 -12.73
C GLY A 133 -40.71 -42.97 -12.91
N THR A 134 -40.47 -44.21 -13.39
CA THR A 134 -39.12 -44.78 -13.52
C THR A 134 -38.91 -45.50 -14.85
N ILE A 135 -37.89 -45.09 -15.61
CA ILE A 135 -37.30 -45.89 -16.70
C ILE A 135 -36.08 -46.60 -16.13
N VAL A 136 -36.19 -47.92 -15.94
CA VAL A 136 -35.24 -48.70 -15.14
C VAL A 136 -33.87 -48.78 -15.79
N ARG A 137 -33.80 -49.01 -17.10
CA ARG A 137 -32.53 -49.14 -17.83
C ARG A 137 -32.21 -47.87 -18.60
N ALA A 138 -32.82 -47.64 -19.76
CA ALA A 138 -32.38 -46.59 -20.67
C ALA A 138 -33.49 -45.88 -21.42
N PHE A 139 -33.24 -44.61 -21.70
CA PHE A 139 -33.88 -43.84 -22.75
C PHE A 139 -32.86 -43.66 -23.87
N GLU A 140 -33.17 -44.19 -25.05
CA GLU A 140 -32.30 -44.19 -26.22
C GLU A 140 -32.95 -43.50 -27.42
N ASP A 141 -32.11 -42.99 -28.33
CA ASP A 141 -32.51 -42.50 -29.66
C ASP A 141 -33.68 -41.51 -29.58
N GLY A 142 -33.49 -40.34 -28.98
CA GLY A 142 -34.56 -39.34 -28.96
C GLY A 142 -33.99 -37.95 -29.08
N ASP A 143 -34.71 -37.05 -29.74
CA ASP A 143 -34.17 -35.76 -30.17
C ASP A 143 -34.45 -34.63 -29.18
N ARG A 144 -35.70 -34.50 -28.72
CA ARG A 144 -36.13 -33.42 -27.84
C ARG A 144 -36.72 -33.96 -26.55
N ALA A 145 -35.91 -33.96 -25.50
CA ALA A 145 -36.25 -34.52 -24.20
C ALA A 145 -36.39 -33.45 -23.11
N VAL A 146 -37.51 -33.50 -22.38
CA VAL A 146 -37.76 -32.65 -21.20
C VAL A 146 -38.04 -33.54 -19.99
N MET A 147 -37.21 -33.39 -18.96
CA MET A 147 -37.35 -34.11 -17.69
C MET A 147 -37.52 -33.13 -16.53
N THR A 148 -38.69 -33.15 -15.92
CA THR A 148 -39.02 -32.31 -14.74
C THR A 148 -39.18 -33.14 -13.46
N GLY A 149 -39.14 -34.47 -13.55
CA GLY A 149 -39.30 -35.39 -12.43
C GLY A 149 -39.06 -36.85 -12.82
N GLY A 150 -39.18 -37.77 -11.86
CA GLY A 150 -38.98 -39.20 -12.07
C GLY A 150 -37.51 -39.63 -12.10
N SER A 151 -37.23 -40.84 -12.57
CA SER A 151 -35.88 -41.40 -12.64
C SER A 151 -35.61 -42.22 -13.90
N ILE A 152 -34.45 -42.03 -14.50
CA ILE A 152 -33.96 -42.79 -15.67
C ILE A 152 -32.63 -43.45 -15.30
N GLY A 153 -32.44 -44.72 -15.68
CA GLY A 153 -31.16 -45.40 -15.48
C GLY A 153 -30.00 -44.73 -16.22
N ARG A 154 -30.09 -44.59 -17.55
CA ARG A 154 -29.15 -43.84 -18.41
C ARG A 154 -29.90 -43.17 -19.57
N VAL A 155 -29.35 -42.09 -20.10
CA VAL A 155 -29.85 -41.44 -21.33
C VAL A 155 -28.79 -41.53 -22.41
N ASP A 156 -29.19 -41.88 -23.63
CA ASP A 156 -28.32 -42.15 -24.77
C ASP A 156 -29.01 -41.75 -26.10
N MET A 157 -28.96 -40.47 -26.44
CA MET A 157 -29.74 -39.87 -27.55
C MET A 157 -29.15 -40.14 -28.93
N LYS A 158 -27.94 -40.72 -29.01
CA LYS A 158 -27.24 -41.15 -30.25
C LYS A 158 -27.12 -40.04 -31.30
N LEU A 159 -27.10 -40.36 -32.59
CA LEU A 159 -26.60 -39.49 -33.66
C LEU A 159 -27.68 -38.52 -34.17
N ASP A 160 -27.77 -37.31 -33.64
CA ASP A 160 -28.61 -36.22 -34.16
C ASP A 160 -28.28 -34.88 -33.48
N ASN A 161 -28.98 -33.78 -33.79
CA ASN A 161 -28.85 -32.53 -33.03
C ASN A 161 -29.83 -32.55 -31.86
N ASN A 162 -29.35 -32.99 -30.69
CA ASN A 162 -30.19 -33.35 -29.57
C ASN A 162 -30.41 -32.20 -28.57
N VAL A 163 -31.59 -32.14 -27.97
CA VAL A 163 -31.94 -31.19 -26.91
C VAL A 163 -32.42 -31.92 -25.67
N PHE A 164 -31.69 -31.81 -24.56
CA PHE A 164 -32.09 -32.37 -23.27
C PHE A 164 -32.23 -31.28 -22.20
N GLU A 165 -33.44 -31.13 -21.65
CA GLU A 165 -33.75 -30.17 -20.59
C GLU A 165 -34.07 -30.89 -19.27
N LEU A 166 -33.20 -30.77 -18.27
CA LEU A 166 -33.38 -31.29 -16.92
C LEU A 166 -33.71 -30.15 -15.95
N SER A 167 -34.93 -30.15 -15.41
CA SER A 167 -35.36 -29.22 -14.34
C SER A 167 -35.71 -29.92 -13.03
N GLY A 168 -35.80 -31.25 -13.03
CA GLY A 168 -36.06 -32.07 -11.85
C GLY A 168 -35.97 -33.58 -12.16
N GLY A 169 -35.97 -34.41 -11.12
CA GLY A 169 -35.78 -35.86 -11.26
C GLY A 169 -34.31 -36.28 -11.23
N SER A 170 -34.03 -37.55 -11.58
CA SER A 170 -32.68 -38.12 -11.48
C SER A 170 -32.32 -39.07 -12.62
N ILE A 171 -31.21 -38.76 -13.30
CA ILE A 171 -30.50 -39.70 -14.19
C ILE A 171 -29.45 -40.41 -13.32
N ILE A 172 -29.57 -41.72 -13.19
CA ILE A 172 -28.73 -42.50 -12.25
C ILE A 172 -27.29 -42.59 -12.76
N ASN A 173 -27.12 -42.79 -14.07
CA ASN A 173 -25.81 -42.92 -14.72
C ASN A 173 -25.58 -41.72 -15.66
N ASN A 174 -25.10 -41.99 -16.88
CA ASN A 174 -24.69 -40.96 -17.84
C ASN A 174 -25.87 -40.38 -18.63
N LEU A 175 -25.67 -39.14 -19.09
CA LEU A 175 -26.41 -38.50 -20.15
C LEU A 175 -25.48 -38.36 -21.36
N VAL A 176 -25.78 -39.07 -22.44
CA VAL A 176 -24.97 -39.06 -23.67
C VAL A 176 -25.84 -38.55 -24.82
N ALA A 177 -25.38 -37.51 -25.51
CA ALA A 177 -26.09 -36.88 -26.62
C ALA A 177 -25.56 -37.29 -28.01
N GLY A 178 -24.41 -37.97 -28.09
CA GLY A 178 -23.93 -38.57 -29.35
C GLY A 178 -23.10 -37.61 -30.20
N PHE A 179 -23.25 -37.61 -31.52
CA PHE A 179 -22.58 -36.65 -32.42
C PHE A 179 -23.65 -35.74 -33.03
N GLY A 180 -23.35 -34.46 -33.17
CA GLY A 180 -24.31 -33.46 -33.65
C GLY A 180 -24.04 -32.11 -32.99
N GLN A 181 -24.93 -31.14 -33.17
CA GLN A 181 -24.95 -29.92 -32.37
C GLN A 181 -25.99 -30.11 -31.27
N ASP A 182 -25.49 -30.48 -30.09
CA ASP A 182 -26.31 -30.85 -28.95
C ASP A 182 -26.49 -29.69 -27.98
N THR A 183 -27.63 -29.65 -27.31
CA THR A 183 -27.95 -28.67 -26.27
C THR A 183 -28.44 -29.37 -25.01
N ILE A 184 -27.65 -29.28 -23.95
CA ILE A 184 -27.97 -29.83 -22.63
C ILE A 184 -28.20 -28.69 -21.64
N THR A 185 -29.40 -28.61 -21.06
CA THR A 185 -29.73 -27.61 -20.04
C THR A 185 -30.08 -28.28 -18.72
N VAL A 186 -29.32 -27.97 -17.67
CA VAL A 186 -29.54 -28.46 -16.29
C VAL A 186 -29.88 -27.29 -15.38
N SER A 187 -31.16 -27.15 -15.06
CA SER A 187 -31.68 -26.13 -14.14
C SER A 187 -32.10 -26.70 -12.77
N GLY A 188 -32.18 -28.02 -12.65
CA GLY A 188 -32.53 -28.75 -11.44
C GLY A 188 -32.30 -30.25 -11.60
N GLY A 189 -32.69 -31.06 -10.61
CA GLY A 189 -32.49 -32.51 -10.64
C GLY A 189 -31.05 -32.98 -10.40
N SER A 190 -30.76 -34.23 -10.72
CA SER A 190 -29.41 -34.80 -10.59
C SER A 190 -29.01 -35.73 -11.73
N ILE A 191 -27.73 -35.67 -12.11
CA ILE A 191 -27.07 -36.62 -13.02
C ILE A 191 -25.95 -37.30 -12.23
N GLY A 192 -26.11 -38.61 -12.02
CA GLY A 192 -25.18 -39.40 -11.21
C GLY A 192 -23.87 -39.74 -11.92
N GLY A 193 -23.91 -39.84 -13.26
CA GLY A 193 -22.75 -40.09 -14.11
C GLY A 193 -22.29 -38.84 -14.87
N ALA A 194 -21.62 -39.07 -16.01
CA ALA A 194 -21.07 -38.03 -16.87
C ALA A 194 -22.12 -37.48 -17.86
N ILE A 195 -21.90 -36.24 -18.30
CA ILE A 195 -22.50 -35.69 -19.52
C ILE A 195 -21.46 -35.84 -20.64
N SER A 196 -21.86 -36.38 -21.79
CA SER A 196 -21.01 -36.52 -22.99
C SER A 196 -21.77 -36.11 -24.23
N VAL A 197 -21.30 -35.08 -24.92
CA VAL A 197 -21.88 -34.56 -26.18
C VAL A 197 -21.02 -34.90 -27.42
N SER A 198 -19.91 -35.59 -27.20
CA SER A 198 -19.00 -36.22 -28.17
C SER A 198 -18.47 -35.34 -29.30
N GLY A 199 -19.23 -34.96 -30.32
CA GLY A 199 -18.62 -34.21 -31.42
C GLY A 199 -19.60 -33.41 -32.25
N GLY A 200 -19.22 -32.17 -32.48
CA GLY A 200 -19.98 -31.08 -33.09
C GLY A 200 -19.89 -29.85 -32.19
N ASP A 201 -20.57 -28.76 -32.56
CA ASP A 201 -20.52 -27.51 -31.80
C ASP A 201 -21.65 -27.53 -30.74
N ASP A 202 -21.32 -27.90 -29.51
CA ASP A 202 -22.28 -28.23 -28.47
C ASP A 202 -22.48 -27.11 -27.44
N ARG A 203 -23.65 -27.11 -26.79
CA ARG A 203 -23.99 -26.17 -25.72
C ARG A 203 -24.42 -26.90 -24.46
N ILE A 204 -23.71 -26.66 -23.36
CA ILE A 204 -24.05 -27.17 -22.04
C ILE A 204 -24.28 -26.00 -21.08
N THR A 205 -25.47 -25.90 -20.53
CA THR A 205 -25.85 -24.86 -19.57
C THR A 205 -26.24 -25.48 -18.22
N VAL A 206 -25.59 -25.03 -17.15
CA VAL A 206 -25.88 -25.42 -15.77
C VAL A 206 -26.29 -24.18 -14.98
N SER A 207 -27.54 -24.14 -14.54
CA SER A 207 -28.07 -23.06 -13.69
C SER A 207 -28.64 -23.54 -12.36
N GLY A 208 -28.57 -24.84 -12.10
CA GLY A 208 -29.06 -25.51 -10.91
C GLY A 208 -28.78 -27.01 -10.95
N GLY A 209 -29.33 -27.78 -10.01
CA GLY A 209 -29.14 -29.23 -9.95
C GLY A 209 -27.73 -29.67 -9.53
N GLU A 210 -27.44 -30.95 -9.74
CA GLU A 210 -26.16 -31.58 -9.40
C GLU A 210 -25.70 -32.54 -10.51
N ILE A 211 -24.49 -32.32 -11.02
CA ILE A 211 -23.77 -33.22 -11.94
C ILE A 211 -22.60 -33.82 -11.16
N ARG A 212 -22.63 -35.13 -10.96
CA ARG A 212 -21.63 -35.83 -10.14
C ARG A 212 -20.43 -36.33 -10.94
N GLY A 213 -20.64 -36.71 -12.21
CA GLY A 213 -19.58 -37.12 -13.12
C GLY A 213 -18.97 -35.94 -13.88
N GLU A 214 -18.12 -36.27 -14.84
CA GLU A 214 -17.48 -35.31 -15.74
C GLU A 214 -18.45 -34.76 -16.77
N ILE A 215 -18.11 -33.59 -17.32
CA ILE A 215 -18.71 -33.05 -18.54
C ILE A 215 -17.65 -33.17 -19.64
N ARG A 216 -17.99 -33.79 -20.77
CA ARG A 216 -17.08 -34.04 -21.90
C ARG A 216 -17.70 -33.50 -23.18
N ALA A 217 -17.10 -32.43 -23.71
CA ALA A 217 -17.56 -31.77 -24.94
C ALA A 217 -16.94 -32.43 -26.19
N SER A 218 -15.62 -32.66 -26.14
CA SER A 218 -14.84 -33.51 -27.05
C SER A 218 -14.37 -32.79 -28.33
N PHE A 219 -14.99 -32.93 -29.51
CA PHE A 219 -14.48 -32.26 -30.72
C PHE A 219 -15.49 -31.26 -31.26
N GLY A 220 -15.11 -30.00 -31.44
CA GLY A 220 -15.96 -28.94 -31.98
C GLY A 220 -15.77 -27.63 -31.23
N ASN A 221 -16.49 -26.57 -31.60
CA ASN A 221 -16.43 -25.31 -30.85
C ASN A 221 -17.57 -25.29 -29.84
N ASP A 222 -17.24 -25.64 -28.61
CA ASP A 222 -18.20 -25.91 -27.56
C ASP A 222 -18.42 -24.71 -26.64
N SER A 223 -19.60 -24.68 -26.01
CA SER A 223 -19.99 -23.62 -25.08
C SER A 223 -20.49 -24.19 -23.75
N PHE A 224 -19.79 -23.85 -22.67
CA PHE A 224 -20.16 -24.22 -21.30
C PHE A 224 -20.55 -23.00 -20.46
N ASP A 225 -21.82 -22.92 -20.08
CA ASP A 225 -22.36 -21.84 -19.25
C ASP A 225 -22.70 -22.36 -17.85
N TRP A 226 -22.01 -21.86 -16.82
CA TRP A 226 -22.34 -22.11 -15.41
C TRP A 226 -22.85 -20.84 -14.76
N LEU A 227 -24.17 -20.79 -14.52
CA LEU A 227 -24.91 -19.56 -14.26
C LEU A 227 -25.64 -19.62 -12.93
N ASN A 228 -25.35 -18.69 -12.01
CA ASN A 228 -26.06 -18.45 -10.75
C ASN A 228 -26.00 -19.57 -9.69
N ASN A 229 -26.15 -20.84 -10.08
CA ASN A 229 -26.20 -21.98 -9.17
C ASN A 229 -25.90 -23.31 -9.91
N GLY A 230 -26.00 -24.43 -9.18
CA GLY A 230 -25.75 -25.78 -9.68
C GLY A 230 -24.40 -26.30 -9.21
N TYR A 231 -24.32 -27.61 -8.95
CA TYR A 231 -23.08 -28.28 -8.53
C TYR A 231 -22.50 -29.06 -9.70
N VAL A 232 -21.29 -28.69 -10.13
CA VAL A 232 -20.50 -29.44 -11.11
C VAL A 232 -19.34 -30.07 -10.37
N ARG A 233 -19.46 -31.34 -9.99
CA ARG A 233 -18.49 -32.01 -9.10
C ARG A 233 -17.36 -32.72 -9.85
N GLY A 234 -17.62 -33.17 -11.07
CA GLY A 234 -16.59 -33.72 -11.94
C GLY A 234 -15.89 -32.63 -12.73
N SER A 235 -14.81 -33.01 -13.40
CA SER A 235 -14.09 -32.14 -14.33
C SER A 235 -14.97 -31.76 -15.52
N VAL A 236 -14.75 -30.57 -16.07
CA VAL A 236 -15.29 -30.15 -17.36
C VAL A 236 -14.13 -30.16 -18.35
N LEU A 237 -14.27 -30.96 -19.40
CA LEU A 237 -13.25 -31.19 -20.42
C LEU A 237 -13.84 -30.73 -21.76
N MET A 238 -13.40 -29.59 -22.27
CA MET A 238 -13.88 -29.03 -23.52
C MET A 238 -13.20 -29.73 -24.72
N ALA A 239 -11.87 -29.83 -24.67
CA ALA A 239 -11.02 -30.64 -25.56
C ALA A 239 -10.69 -29.95 -26.91
N ASP A 240 -10.86 -30.61 -28.05
CA ASP A 240 -10.35 -30.07 -29.33
C ASP A 240 -11.38 -29.09 -29.92
N GLY A 241 -11.04 -27.80 -30.00
CA GLY A 241 -12.03 -26.79 -30.34
C GLY A 241 -11.52 -25.37 -30.26
N ASN A 242 -12.36 -24.39 -30.59
CA ASN A 242 -12.20 -23.04 -30.06
C ASN A 242 -13.37 -22.81 -29.10
N ASP A 243 -13.14 -23.12 -27.84
CA ASP A 243 -14.17 -23.31 -26.84
C ASP A 243 -14.41 -22.06 -26.02
N THR A 244 -15.63 -21.97 -25.50
CA THR A 244 -16.05 -20.87 -24.62
C THR A 244 -16.62 -21.38 -23.32
N ALA A 245 -16.17 -20.82 -22.21
CA ALA A 245 -16.77 -21.06 -20.90
C ALA A 245 -17.14 -19.75 -20.21
N GLN A 246 -18.36 -19.67 -19.69
CA GLN A 246 -18.84 -18.52 -18.91
C GLN A 246 -19.28 -18.96 -17.51
N LEU A 247 -18.60 -18.42 -16.50
CA LEU A 247 -18.94 -18.62 -15.09
C LEU A 247 -19.52 -17.32 -14.53
N TYR A 248 -20.83 -17.28 -14.33
CA TYR A 248 -21.54 -16.05 -13.98
C TYR A 248 -22.28 -16.15 -12.66
N ASN A 249 -22.08 -15.15 -11.79
CA ASN A 249 -22.78 -15.01 -10.50
C ASN A 249 -22.56 -16.23 -9.59
N LEU A 250 -21.34 -16.77 -9.56
CA LEU A 250 -20.97 -17.93 -8.76
C LEU A 250 -20.14 -17.53 -7.54
N SER A 251 -20.50 -18.10 -6.39
CA SER A 251 -19.70 -17.97 -5.17
C SER A 251 -18.56 -19.00 -5.15
N GLU A 252 -17.54 -18.72 -4.33
CA GLU A 252 -16.42 -19.64 -4.09
C GLU A 252 -16.88 -21.04 -3.66
N TYR A 253 -17.99 -21.13 -2.93
CA TYR A 253 -18.56 -22.40 -2.47
C TYR A 253 -18.93 -23.33 -3.65
N LEU A 254 -19.36 -22.75 -4.78
CA LEU A 254 -19.71 -23.50 -5.97
C LEU A 254 -18.47 -23.78 -6.81
N THR A 255 -17.67 -22.77 -7.11
CA THR A 255 -16.50 -22.89 -8.00
C THR A 255 -15.43 -23.83 -7.43
N SER A 256 -15.21 -23.84 -6.12
CA SER A 256 -14.28 -24.77 -5.46
C SER A 256 -14.72 -26.24 -5.49
N SER A 257 -15.98 -26.52 -5.84
CA SER A 257 -16.50 -27.89 -5.92
C SER A 257 -16.13 -28.61 -7.23
N ASN A 258 -15.81 -27.86 -8.28
CA ASN A 258 -15.30 -28.40 -9.53
C ASN A 258 -13.77 -28.56 -9.41
N PRO A 259 -13.22 -29.75 -9.70
CA PRO A 259 -11.78 -30.00 -9.56
C PRO A 259 -10.95 -29.50 -10.75
N LEU A 260 -11.58 -29.29 -11.91
CA LEU A 260 -10.92 -28.90 -13.15
C LEU A 260 -11.93 -28.40 -14.18
N LEU A 261 -11.63 -27.28 -14.83
CA LEU A 261 -12.26 -26.75 -16.03
C LEU A 261 -11.17 -26.51 -17.06
N ASP A 262 -11.10 -27.41 -18.04
CA ASP A 262 -10.03 -27.54 -19.02
C ASP A 262 -10.53 -27.14 -20.40
N GLY A 263 -9.90 -26.13 -21.02
CA GLY A 263 -10.20 -25.68 -22.39
C GLY A 263 -9.73 -26.68 -23.45
N GLY A 264 -8.62 -27.37 -23.21
CA GLY A 264 -8.02 -28.28 -24.19
C GLY A 264 -7.23 -27.55 -25.28
N PRO A 265 -6.96 -28.21 -26.43
CA PRO A 265 -6.28 -27.58 -27.56
C PRO A 265 -7.19 -26.68 -28.38
N GLY A 266 -6.81 -25.40 -28.52
CA GLY A 266 -7.68 -24.42 -29.15
C GLY A 266 -7.21 -22.99 -29.05
N ASP A 267 -8.04 -22.08 -29.57
CA ASP A 267 -8.05 -20.68 -29.15
C ASP A 267 -9.25 -20.45 -28.20
N ASP A 268 -9.06 -20.76 -26.91
CA ASP A 268 -10.17 -20.87 -25.95
C ASP A 268 -10.35 -19.62 -25.09
N VAL A 269 -11.60 -19.40 -24.65
CA VAL A 269 -11.99 -18.23 -23.84
C VAL A 269 -12.78 -18.62 -22.60
N LEU A 270 -12.21 -18.33 -21.43
CA LEU A 270 -12.87 -18.44 -20.12
C LEU A 270 -13.21 -17.06 -19.56
N THR A 271 -14.48 -16.85 -19.25
CA THR A 271 -14.98 -15.58 -18.70
C THR A 271 -15.64 -15.77 -17.35
N PHE A 272 -15.11 -15.08 -16.34
CA PHE A 272 -15.73 -14.92 -15.04
C PHE A 272 -16.50 -13.60 -15.00
N GLY A 273 -17.79 -13.65 -14.65
CA GLY A 273 -18.62 -12.46 -14.48
C GLY A 273 -19.31 -12.46 -13.11
N ASN A 274 -19.02 -11.48 -12.25
CA ASN A 274 -19.50 -11.45 -10.87
C ASN A 274 -19.26 -12.79 -10.14
N THR A 275 -18.07 -13.37 -10.32
CA THR A 275 -17.73 -14.69 -9.79
C THR A 275 -16.49 -14.61 -8.91
N VAL A 276 -16.49 -15.42 -7.84
CA VAL A 276 -15.34 -15.55 -6.91
C VAL A 276 -14.68 -16.90 -7.10
N VAL A 277 -13.35 -16.90 -7.27
CA VAL A 277 -12.51 -18.09 -7.41
C VAL A 277 -11.25 -17.99 -6.54
N SER A 278 -10.83 -19.06 -5.88
CA SER A 278 -9.60 -19.08 -5.07
C SER A 278 -8.53 -20.09 -5.52
N ARG A 279 -8.86 -20.90 -6.53
CA ARG A 279 -8.02 -21.98 -7.05
C ARG A 279 -7.73 -21.76 -8.54
N PRO A 280 -6.78 -20.88 -8.88
CA PRO A 280 -6.42 -20.64 -10.29
C PRO A 280 -5.91 -21.90 -11.00
N ASP A 281 -5.40 -22.89 -10.25
CA ASP A 281 -4.92 -24.18 -10.75
C ASP A 281 -6.04 -25.09 -11.29
N HIS A 282 -7.31 -24.76 -11.05
CA HIS A 282 -8.44 -25.50 -11.61
C HIS A 282 -8.80 -25.08 -13.03
N TYR A 283 -8.23 -23.99 -13.54
CA TYR A 283 -8.53 -23.45 -14.86
C TYR A 283 -7.30 -23.59 -15.73
N THR A 284 -7.30 -24.57 -16.63
CA THR A 284 -6.12 -24.93 -17.43
C THR A 284 -6.42 -24.89 -18.92
N GLN A 285 -5.38 -24.69 -19.72
CA GLN A 285 -5.48 -24.68 -21.19
C GLN A 285 -6.49 -23.64 -21.68
N TRP A 286 -6.32 -22.40 -21.20
CA TRP A 286 -7.12 -21.25 -21.64
C TRP A 286 -6.19 -20.16 -22.18
N GLU A 287 -6.35 -19.80 -23.45
CA GLU A 287 -5.59 -18.72 -24.11
C GLU A 287 -6.04 -17.35 -23.61
N THR A 288 -7.33 -17.20 -23.34
CA THR A 288 -7.91 -15.97 -22.82
C THR A 288 -8.71 -16.22 -21.55
N VAL A 289 -8.31 -15.60 -20.45
CA VAL A 289 -9.07 -15.58 -19.20
C VAL A 289 -9.50 -14.15 -18.89
N ASN A 290 -10.80 -13.93 -18.67
CA ASN A 290 -11.37 -12.61 -18.41
C ASN A 290 -12.01 -12.56 -17.01
N LEU A 291 -11.60 -11.58 -16.18
CA LEU A 291 -12.30 -11.21 -14.95
C LEU A 291 -13.12 -9.95 -15.20
N LEU A 292 -14.45 -10.11 -15.23
CA LEU A 292 -15.41 -9.07 -15.53
C LEU A 292 -16.43 -8.86 -14.40
N ASN A 293 -17.08 -7.71 -14.37
CA ASN A 293 -18.27 -7.43 -13.57
C ASN A 293 -18.09 -7.70 -12.07
N GLY A 294 -17.01 -7.18 -11.47
CA GLY A 294 -16.74 -7.32 -10.05
C GLY A 294 -16.23 -8.71 -9.64
N SER A 295 -15.67 -9.47 -10.58
CA SER A 295 -15.10 -10.79 -10.28
C SER A 295 -13.87 -10.66 -9.38
N GLN A 296 -13.65 -11.69 -8.56
CA GLN A 296 -12.50 -11.78 -7.67
C GLN A 296 -11.78 -13.12 -7.89
N MET A 297 -10.46 -13.05 -8.10
CA MET A 297 -9.60 -14.23 -8.14
C MET A 297 -8.53 -14.11 -7.05
N ASP A 298 -8.50 -15.08 -6.13
CA ASP A 298 -7.44 -15.22 -5.14
C ASP A 298 -6.36 -16.15 -5.67
N MET A 299 -5.16 -15.60 -5.89
CA MET A 299 -3.99 -16.28 -6.45
C MET A 299 -3.26 -17.08 -5.37
N THR A 300 -3.86 -18.19 -4.95
CA THR A 300 -3.25 -19.12 -3.98
C THR A 300 -2.23 -20.09 -4.63
N GLY A 301 -2.15 -20.08 -5.96
CA GLY A 301 -1.28 -20.93 -6.77
C GLY A 301 -0.88 -20.28 -8.10
N ALA A 302 -0.58 -21.12 -9.10
CA ALA A 302 -0.23 -20.68 -10.45
C ALA A 302 -1.45 -20.74 -11.37
N LEU A 303 -1.71 -19.66 -12.12
CA LEU A 303 -2.56 -19.67 -13.31
C LEU A 303 -1.67 -19.91 -14.54
N THR A 304 -1.86 -21.04 -15.21
CA THR A 304 -1.13 -21.39 -16.44
C THR A 304 -2.01 -21.10 -17.64
N LEU A 305 -1.57 -20.18 -18.49
CA LEU A 305 -2.31 -19.71 -19.66
C LEU A 305 -1.77 -20.32 -20.96
N GLY A 306 -2.69 -20.63 -21.85
CA GLY A 306 -2.47 -21.35 -23.09
C GLY A 306 -2.31 -22.85 -22.91
N ASP A 307 -2.02 -23.52 -24.01
CA ASP A 307 -1.97 -24.96 -24.14
C ASP A 307 -0.72 -25.43 -24.91
N SER A 308 -0.71 -26.67 -25.39
CA SER A 308 0.39 -27.22 -26.20
C SER A 308 0.54 -26.60 -27.59
N VAL A 309 -0.51 -25.96 -28.12
CA VAL A 309 -0.56 -25.34 -29.45
C VAL A 309 -0.20 -23.85 -29.37
N SER A 310 -0.96 -23.08 -28.59
CA SER A 310 -0.80 -21.64 -28.37
C SER A 310 0.44 -21.31 -27.53
N ASN A 311 0.86 -22.25 -26.67
CA ASN A 311 1.97 -22.13 -25.72
C ASN A 311 1.83 -21.02 -24.66
N THR A 312 0.81 -20.16 -24.74
CA THR A 312 0.68 -18.95 -23.92
C THR A 312 -0.71 -18.33 -24.00
N GLY A 313 -0.97 -17.35 -23.14
CA GLY A 313 -2.25 -16.64 -23.14
C GLY A 313 -2.24 -15.33 -22.36
N THR A 314 -3.43 -14.75 -22.21
CA THR A 314 -3.68 -13.46 -21.58
C THR A 314 -4.74 -13.57 -20.49
N LEU A 315 -4.42 -13.00 -19.31
CA LEU A 315 -5.38 -12.69 -18.27
C LEU A 315 -5.76 -11.21 -18.37
N THR A 316 -7.04 -10.93 -18.55
CA THR A 316 -7.59 -9.57 -18.54
C THR A 316 -8.39 -9.33 -17.27
N VAL A 317 -8.13 -8.22 -16.59
CA VAL A 317 -8.88 -7.79 -15.39
C VAL A 317 -9.55 -6.45 -15.66
N ASP A 318 -10.88 -6.41 -15.66
CA ASP A 318 -11.64 -5.17 -15.84
C ASP A 318 -11.52 -4.22 -14.64
N ASP A 319 -11.97 -2.97 -14.82
CA ASP A 319 -11.83 -1.91 -13.82
C ASP A 319 -12.60 -2.14 -12.51
N SER A 320 -13.56 -3.07 -12.52
CA SER A 320 -14.38 -3.45 -11.37
C SER A 320 -13.87 -4.68 -10.63
N SER A 321 -13.00 -5.47 -11.26
CA SER A 321 -12.54 -6.77 -10.77
C SER A 321 -11.24 -6.68 -9.98
N THR A 322 -10.98 -7.71 -9.16
CA THR A 322 -9.82 -7.75 -8.25
C THR A 322 -9.06 -9.05 -8.34
N LEU A 323 -7.74 -8.96 -8.45
CA LEU A 323 -6.81 -10.08 -8.29
C LEU A 323 -6.10 -9.93 -6.93
N ARG A 324 -6.28 -10.88 -6.02
CA ARG A 324 -5.61 -10.91 -4.72
C ARG A 324 -4.47 -11.90 -4.74
N SER A 325 -3.34 -11.59 -4.11
CA SER A 325 -2.22 -12.54 -4.09
C SER A 325 -1.39 -12.38 -2.82
N THR A 326 -1.01 -13.52 -2.23
CA THR A 326 0.02 -13.60 -1.18
C THR A 326 1.34 -14.13 -1.74
N SER A 327 1.28 -15.10 -2.67
CA SER A 327 2.46 -15.68 -3.31
C SER A 327 2.15 -16.34 -4.66
N GLY A 328 1.07 -15.94 -5.32
CA GLY A 328 0.60 -16.56 -6.56
C GLY A 328 1.41 -16.16 -7.79
N SER A 329 1.18 -16.88 -8.89
CA SER A 329 1.86 -16.60 -10.15
C SER A 329 0.99 -16.77 -11.39
N ILE A 330 1.34 -16.04 -12.45
CA ILE A 330 0.75 -16.17 -13.78
C ILE A 330 1.87 -16.62 -14.72
N ALA A 331 1.66 -17.72 -15.42
CA ALA A 331 2.64 -18.33 -16.30
C ALA A 331 2.02 -18.74 -17.63
N ALA A 332 2.86 -18.85 -18.65
CA ALA A 332 2.48 -19.49 -19.91
C ALA A 332 2.61 -21.01 -19.79
N PHE A 333 1.85 -21.76 -20.59
CA PHE A 333 1.98 -23.21 -20.71
C PHE A 333 3.43 -23.63 -20.99
N ASN A 334 4.06 -22.96 -21.95
CA ASN A 334 5.47 -23.13 -22.21
C ASN A 334 6.30 -22.09 -21.45
N THR A 335 7.23 -22.56 -20.62
CA THR A 335 8.12 -21.68 -19.83
C THR A 335 9.02 -20.76 -20.67
N ALA A 336 9.24 -21.08 -21.95
CA ALA A 336 9.95 -20.22 -22.90
C ALA A 336 9.07 -19.08 -23.47
N SER A 337 7.75 -19.22 -23.38
CA SER A 337 6.76 -18.22 -23.81
C SER A 337 6.47 -17.22 -22.69
N ARG A 338 5.65 -16.20 -22.99
CA ARG A 338 5.37 -15.07 -22.08
C ARG A 338 3.87 -14.87 -21.95
N ALA A 339 3.32 -15.21 -20.78
CA ALA A 339 1.94 -14.87 -20.45
C ALA A 339 1.77 -13.35 -20.35
N THR A 340 0.56 -12.85 -20.60
CA THR A 340 0.27 -11.42 -20.47
C THR A 340 -0.78 -11.18 -19.39
N LEU A 341 -0.53 -10.22 -18.50
CA LEU A 341 -1.53 -9.67 -17.59
C LEU A 341 -1.89 -8.25 -18.06
N ASP A 342 -3.12 -8.07 -18.55
CA ASP A 342 -3.70 -6.77 -18.90
C ASP A 342 -4.66 -6.32 -17.79
N ASN A 343 -4.29 -5.28 -17.04
CA ASN A 343 -4.94 -4.93 -15.77
C ASN A 343 -5.54 -3.51 -15.79
N ALA A 344 -6.86 -3.42 -15.93
CA ALA A 344 -7.64 -2.22 -15.65
C ALA A 344 -8.16 -2.17 -14.20
N GLY A 345 -8.22 -3.33 -13.53
CA GLY A 345 -8.76 -3.50 -12.18
C GLY A 345 -7.76 -3.25 -11.04
N THR A 346 -7.98 -3.97 -9.94
CA THR A 346 -7.14 -3.88 -8.74
C THR A 346 -6.31 -5.13 -8.54
N LEU A 347 -4.99 -4.97 -8.48
CA LEU A 347 -4.08 -5.96 -7.90
C LEU A 347 -3.93 -5.64 -6.42
N ASP A 348 -4.40 -6.54 -5.56
CA ASP A 348 -4.37 -6.38 -4.11
C ASP A 348 -3.40 -7.37 -3.48
N LEU A 349 -2.21 -6.87 -3.10
CA LEU A 349 -1.21 -7.64 -2.35
C LEU A 349 -1.31 -7.38 -0.84
N THR A 350 -2.33 -6.64 -0.39
CA THR A 350 -2.54 -6.33 1.03
C THR A 350 -3.44 -7.34 1.74
N ALA A 351 -3.84 -8.37 1.00
CA ALA A 351 -5.02 -9.18 1.20
C ALA A 351 -4.80 -10.45 2.05
N SER A 352 -3.63 -10.61 2.68
CA SER A 352 -3.35 -11.73 3.60
C SER A 352 -4.33 -11.71 4.79
N GLY A 353 -4.97 -12.86 5.05
CA GLY A 353 -5.97 -13.05 6.11
C GLY A 353 -5.45 -12.82 7.55
N SER A 354 -4.15 -12.61 7.71
CA SER A 354 -3.49 -12.15 8.94
C SER A 354 -2.91 -10.76 8.69
N GLY A 355 -3.72 -9.72 8.88
CA GLY A 355 -3.34 -8.35 8.53
C GLY A 355 -1.95 -7.97 9.03
N SER A 356 -1.16 -7.32 8.14
CA SER A 356 0.23 -6.84 8.32
C SER A 356 1.35 -7.71 7.72
N SER A 357 1.10 -8.55 6.71
CA SER A 357 2.20 -9.07 5.88
C SER A 357 2.77 -7.91 5.05
N VAL A 358 4.10 -7.80 4.99
CA VAL A 358 4.83 -6.81 4.18
C VAL A 358 5.78 -7.52 3.23
N THR A 359 5.40 -8.71 2.78
CA THR A 359 6.22 -9.59 1.93
C THR A 359 5.37 -10.34 0.90
N ASP A 360 4.11 -9.95 0.71
CA ASP A 360 3.20 -10.60 -0.22
C ASP A 360 3.65 -10.32 -1.66
N THR A 361 3.49 -11.31 -2.54
CA THR A 361 3.95 -11.22 -3.92
C THR A 361 2.92 -11.69 -4.93
N LEU A 362 2.98 -11.11 -6.12
CA LEU A 362 2.37 -11.66 -7.34
C LEU A 362 3.47 -11.74 -8.39
N THR A 363 3.67 -12.93 -8.96
CA THR A 363 4.67 -13.13 -10.01
C THR A 363 4.03 -13.27 -11.39
N VAL A 364 4.37 -12.39 -12.33
CA VAL A 364 4.00 -12.50 -13.75
C VAL A 364 5.21 -13.00 -14.54
N ASN A 365 5.13 -14.19 -15.10
CA ASN A 365 6.18 -14.77 -15.95
C ASN A 365 5.98 -14.36 -17.42
N GLY A 366 6.04 -13.06 -17.70
CA GLY A 366 5.79 -12.52 -19.03
C GLY A 366 5.55 -11.01 -19.02
N ASN A 367 4.50 -10.53 -19.67
CA ASN A 367 4.22 -9.11 -19.81
C ASN A 367 3.18 -8.62 -18.80
N TYR A 368 3.40 -7.43 -18.25
CA TYR A 368 2.45 -6.70 -17.42
C TYR A 368 2.10 -5.38 -18.09
N PHE A 369 0.81 -5.16 -18.37
CA PHE A 369 0.30 -3.91 -18.92
C PHE A 369 -0.79 -3.34 -18.01
N GLY A 370 -0.55 -2.14 -17.47
CA GLY A 370 -1.57 -1.40 -16.72
C GLY A 370 -2.48 -0.57 -17.65
N ARG A 371 -3.80 -0.66 -17.45
CA ARG A 371 -4.84 0.13 -18.15
C ARG A 371 -5.54 1.08 -17.18
N ALA A 372 -4.77 1.98 -16.59
CA ALA A 372 -5.23 2.85 -15.51
C ALA A 372 -5.72 2.08 -14.26
N GLY A 373 -5.24 0.84 -14.09
CA GLY A 373 -5.50 -0.02 -12.94
C GLY A 373 -4.78 0.40 -11.67
N ARG A 374 -4.93 -0.41 -10.63
CA ARG A 374 -4.43 -0.14 -9.28
C ARG A 374 -3.54 -1.28 -8.78
N LEU A 375 -2.53 -0.91 -7.99
CA LEU A 375 -1.68 -1.84 -7.23
C LEU A 375 -1.70 -1.41 -5.77
N LEU A 376 -2.17 -2.28 -4.88
CA LEU A 376 -2.21 -2.04 -3.44
C LEU A 376 -1.10 -2.83 -2.76
N LEU A 377 -0.26 -2.13 -1.98
CA LEU A 377 0.90 -2.69 -1.29
C LEU A 377 0.93 -2.24 0.17
N GLN A 378 1.47 -3.10 1.02
CA GLN A 378 1.95 -2.80 2.36
C GLN A 378 3.48 -2.79 2.35
N SER A 379 4.07 -1.80 3.02
CA SER A 379 5.51 -1.66 3.12
C SER A 379 5.90 -1.10 4.48
N THR A 380 6.99 -1.57 5.06
CA THR A 380 7.63 -0.88 6.18
C THR A 380 8.48 0.25 5.60
N LEU A 381 8.09 1.51 5.82
CA LEU A 381 8.87 2.64 5.32
C LEU A 381 10.10 2.90 6.22
N GLY A 382 11.26 2.45 5.74
CA GLY A 382 12.58 2.60 6.35
C GLY A 382 13.69 2.75 5.30
N ASP A 383 14.80 2.06 5.47
CA ASP A 383 15.91 2.04 4.50
C ASP A 383 15.68 0.97 3.41
N GLU A 384 16.65 0.80 2.50
CA GLU A 384 16.59 -0.20 1.41
C GLU A 384 16.47 -1.66 1.84
N THR A 385 16.67 -1.99 3.12
CA THR A 385 16.48 -3.36 3.65
C THR A 385 15.05 -3.62 4.10
N SER A 386 14.19 -2.59 4.07
CA SER A 386 12.83 -2.70 4.59
C SER A 386 11.99 -3.67 3.76
N PRO A 387 11.17 -4.51 4.42
CA PRO A 387 10.26 -5.40 3.73
C PRO A 387 9.12 -4.62 3.04
N SER A 388 8.70 -5.12 1.89
CA SER A 388 7.56 -4.63 1.13
C SER A 388 6.91 -5.76 0.36
N ASP A 389 5.60 -5.65 0.17
CA ASP A 389 4.90 -6.41 -0.86
C ASP A 389 5.44 -6.04 -2.24
N LYS A 390 5.40 -6.99 -3.19
CA LYS A 390 6.01 -6.82 -4.52
C LYS A 390 5.21 -7.41 -5.65
N LEU A 391 5.06 -6.63 -6.72
CA LEU A 391 4.78 -7.17 -8.04
C LEU A 391 6.10 -7.62 -8.68
N VAL A 392 6.25 -8.91 -8.95
CA VAL A 392 7.42 -9.46 -9.63
C VAL A 392 7.06 -9.72 -11.08
N VAL A 393 7.74 -9.07 -12.01
CA VAL A 393 7.64 -9.39 -13.44
C VAL A 393 8.94 -10.05 -13.85
N SER A 394 8.85 -11.36 -14.03
CA SER A 394 9.94 -12.16 -14.52
C SER A 394 9.82 -12.21 -16.02
N GLN A 395 10.91 -11.92 -16.74
CA GLN A 395 10.97 -11.89 -18.19
C GLN A 395 9.98 -10.85 -18.81
N GLY A 396 10.07 -10.46 -20.08
CA GLY A 396 9.02 -9.68 -20.77
C GLY A 396 9.08 -8.16 -20.56
N THR A 397 7.90 -7.51 -20.57
CA THR A 397 7.75 -6.04 -20.55
C THR A 397 6.78 -5.58 -19.47
N ILE A 398 7.07 -4.42 -18.88
CA ILE A 398 6.26 -3.72 -17.88
C ILE A 398 5.88 -2.37 -18.49
N GLY A 399 4.62 -2.21 -18.90
CA GLY A 399 4.16 -1.02 -19.62
C GLY A 399 2.80 -0.49 -19.17
N GLY A 400 2.34 0.55 -19.86
CA GLY A 400 1.03 1.16 -19.62
C GLY A 400 1.01 2.12 -18.43
N THR A 401 -0.07 2.09 -17.64
CA THR A 401 -0.26 2.95 -16.45
C THR A 401 -0.95 2.22 -15.30
N THR A 402 -0.36 2.29 -14.11
CA THR A 402 -0.89 1.72 -12.86
C THR A 402 -0.71 2.74 -11.73
N ARG A 403 -1.76 2.97 -10.94
CA ARG A 403 -1.69 3.79 -9.72
C ARG A 403 -1.39 2.90 -8.52
N MET A 404 -0.27 3.15 -7.86
CA MET A 404 0.20 2.42 -6.69
C MET A 404 -0.23 3.11 -5.41
N ARG A 405 -0.94 2.41 -4.53
CA ARG A 405 -1.22 2.86 -3.18
C ARG A 405 -0.40 2.05 -2.20
N VAL A 406 0.46 2.71 -1.43
CA VAL A 406 1.32 2.08 -0.43
C VAL A 406 0.82 2.46 0.96
N SER A 407 0.67 1.46 1.82
CA SER A 407 0.36 1.64 3.24
C SER A 407 1.60 1.37 4.08
N ASN A 408 2.01 2.33 4.92
CA ASN A 408 3.11 2.14 5.85
C ASN A 408 2.69 1.20 7.00
N ILE A 409 3.40 0.10 7.18
CA ILE A 409 3.22 -0.84 8.29
C ILE A 409 4.47 -0.83 9.16
N ASN A 410 4.33 -0.24 10.36
CA ASN A 410 5.38 -0.17 11.38
C ASN A 410 6.71 0.49 10.95
N GLY A 411 6.76 1.18 9.81
CA GLY A 411 7.92 1.95 9.40
C GLY A 411 8.05 3.24 10.20
N LEU A 412 9.28 3.57 10.59
CA LEU A 412 9.63 4.79 11.35
C LEU A 412 10.28 5.88 10.47
N GLY A 413 10.55 5.56 9.20
CA GLY A 413 11.31 6.40 8.29
C GLY A 413 12.81 6.27 8.51
N ALA A 414 13.57 6.19 7.42
CA ALA A 414 15.02 6.22 7.41
C ALA A 414 15.54 6.71 6.05
N LEU A 415 16.79 7.16 6.01
CA LEU A 415 17.45 7.54 4.76
C LEU A 415 17.77 6.30 3.92
N THR A 416 17.24 6.22 2.71
CA THR A 416 17.67 5.23 1.71
C THR A 416 19.01 5.65 1.13
N GLN A 417 20.00 4.75 1.11
CA GLN A 417 21.35 5.02 0.60
C GLN A 417 21.69 4.20 -0.65
N GLY A 418 20.94 3.13 -0.92
CA GLY A 418 21.09 2.26 -2.09
C GLY A 418 19.93 2.35 -3.09
N ASN A 419 19.44 1.18 -3.53
CA ASN A 419 18.35 1.10 -4.51
C ASN A 419 17.02 1.72 -4.01
N GLY A 420 16.79 1.72 -2.70
CA GLY A 420 15.49 2.00 -2.08
C GLY A 420 14.70 0.72 -1.78
N ILE A 421 13.48 0.89 -1.28
CA ILE A 421 12.57 -0.21 -0.93
C ILE A 421 11.92 -0.73 -2.20
N GLU A 422 12.22 -1.97 -2.59
CA GLU A 422 11.73 -2.56 -3.85
C GLU A 422 10.24 -2.92 -3.77
N VAL A 423 9.43 -2.35 -4.66
CA VAL A 423 7.97 -2.55 -4.74
C VAL A 423 7.52 -3.20 -6.05
N VAL A 424 8.33 -3.07 -7.11
CA VAL A 424 8.15 -3.83 -8.35
C VAL A 424 9.52 -4.37 -8.76
N GLN A 425 9.61 -5.67 -8.96
CA GLN A 425 10.86 -6.33 -9.32
C GLN A 425 10.83 -6.78 -10.78
N ALA A 426 11.74 -6.27 -11.59
CA ALA A 426 11.99 -6.77 -12.94
C ALA A 426 13.13 -7.81 -12.90
N THR A 427 12.86 -9.06 -13.27
CA THR A 427 13.87 -10.13 -13.26
C THR A 427 14.03 -10.81 -14.63
N ARG A 428 15.11 -11.58 -14.80
CA ARG A 428 15.38 -12.38 -16.02
C ARG A 428 15.24 -11.59 -17.33
N GLY A 429 15.74 -10.35 -17.34
CA GLY A 429 15.73 -9.48 -18.53
C GLY A 429 14.42 -8.76 -18.80
N ALA A 430 13.47 -8.75 -17.86
CA ALA A 430 12.28 -7.90 -17.96
C ALA A 430 12.66 -6.42 -18.10
N THR A 431 11.93 -5.70 -18.94
CA THR A 431 12.13 -4.25 -19.19
C THR A 431 10.92 -3.45 -18.76
N SER A 432 11.11 -2.18 -18.36
CA SER A 432 10.01 -1.32 -17.89
C SER A 432 9.99 0.04 -18.57
N GLU A 433 8.79 0.55 -18.83
CA GLU A 433 8.52 1.91 -19.29
C GLU A 433 8.36 2.87 -18.11
N ALA A 434 8.81 4.12 -18.24
CA ALA A 434 8.73 5.14 -17.17
C ALA A 434 7.30 5.56 -16.80
N THR A 435 6.30 5.21 -17.60
CA THR A 435 4.88 5.51 -17.35
C THR A 435 4.15 4.41 -16.58
N ALA A 436 4.76 3.24 -16.42
CA ALA A 436 4.08 2.04 -15.92
C ALA A 436 3.47 2.22 -14.52
N PHE A 437 4.12 2.97 -13.64
CA PHE A 437 3.66 3.19 -12.26
C PHE A 437 3.74 4.66 -11.84
N SER A 438 2.80 5.05 -10.98
CA SER A 438 2.75 6.34 -10.28
C SER A 438 2.24 6.13 -8.85
N LEU A 439 2.64 6.98 -7.90
CA LEU A 439 2.08 6.94 -6.55
C LEU A 439 0.72 7.63 -6.48
N GLN A 440 -0.24 6.96 -5.84
CA GLN A 440 -1.60 7.47 -5.63
C GLN A 440 -1.72 8.29 -4.34
N ASN A 441 -0.86 8.04 -3.34
CA ASN A 441 -0.87 8.73 -2.05
C ASN A 441 0.51 9.25 -1.67
N PRO A 442 0.60 10.38 -0.94
CA PRO A 442 1.85 10.82 -0.34
C PRO A 442 2.30 9.81 0.72
N LEU A 443 3.62 9.67 0.86
CA LEU A 443 4.27 8.81 1.84
C LEU A 443 5.26 9.65 2.64
N SER A 444 4.90 9.99 3.88
CA SER A 444 5.77 10.72 4.81
C SER A 444 5.81 9.95 6.11
N VAL A 445 7.01 9.70 6.65
CA VAL A 445 7.21 9.01 7.92
C VAL A 445 8.46 9.55 8.59
N GLY A 446 8.38 9.82 9.90
CA GLY A 446 9.49 10.42 10.64
C GLY A 446 9.90 11.75 10.02
N ALA A 447 11.18 11.86 9.66
CA ALA A 447 11.74 13.04 9.02
C ALA A 447 11.63 13.06 7.48
N TYR A 448 11.20 11.96 6.84
CA TYR A 448 11.39 11.75 5.41
C TYR A 448 10.09 11.74 4.61
N ASP A 449 10.15 12.27 3.39
CA ASP A 449 9.17 12.00 2.33
C ASP A 449 9.73 10.89 1.41
N TYR A 450 8.89 9.90 1.09
CA TYR A 450 9.21 8.81 0.17
C TYR A 450 8.54 9.02 -1.18
N TYR A 451 9.32 8.91 -2.25
CA TYR A 451 8.84 8.97 -3.62
C TYR A 451 9.19 7.70 -4.39
N LEU A 452 8.43 7.42 -5.44
CA LEU A 452 8.64 6.27 -6.32
C LEU A 452 9.61 6.62 -7.44
N PHE A 453 10.58 5.74 -7.66
CA PHE A 453 11.57 5.84 -8.73
C PHE A 453 11.62 4.56 -9.54
N LYS A 454 11.75 4.70 -10.86
CA LYS A 454 12.16 3.63 -11.75
C LYS A 454 13.68 3.53 -11.78
N GLY A 455 14.20 2.33 -11.60
CA GLY A 455 15.62 2.00 -11.68
C GLY A 455 16.35 2.13 -10.35
N GLY A 456 17.18 1.15 -10.01
CA GLY A 456 18.09 1.18 -8.86
C GLY A 456 19.47 1.79 -9.18
N THR A 457 20.37 1.76 -8.20
CA THR A 457 21.77 2.18 -8.29
C THR A 457 22.73 1.02 -8.61
N THR A 458 22.27 -0.24 -8.55
CA THR A 458 23.06 -1.43 -8.88
C THR A 458 22.68 -2.03 -10.24
N ALA A 459 23.63 -2.64 -10.95
CA ALA A 459 23.38 -3.27 -12.24
C ALA A 459 22.32 -4.39 -12.13
N GLY A 460 21.40 -4.42 -13.10
CA GLY A 460 20.27 -5.35 -13.13
C GLY A 460 18.99 -4.80 -12.49
N SER A 461 19.06 -3.66 -11.81
CA SER A 461 17.91 -3.03 -11.15
C SER A 461 17.27 -1.90 -11.97
N GLU A 462 17.76 -1.59 -13.17
CA GLU A 462 17.34 -0.45 -14.01
C GLU A 462 15.86 -0.49 -14.44
N ASN A 463 15.24 -1.67 -14.35
CA ASN A 463 13.84 -1.90 -14.73
C ASN A 463 12.92 -2.19 -13.53
N SER A 464 13.46 -2.30 -12.32
CA SER A 464 12.69 -2.39 -11.07
C SER A 464 12.23 -1.01 -10.61
N TRP A 465 11.29 -0.98 -9.66
CA TRP A 465 10.77 0.24 -9.06
C TRP A 465 10.92 0.24 -7.54
N PHE A 466 11.31 1.39 -6.99
CA PHE A 466 11.72 1.55 -5.60
C PHE A 466 11.10 2.78 -4.96
N LEU A 467 10.71 2.67 -3.69
CA LEU A 467 10.43 3.83 -2.84
C LEU A 467 11.74 4.36 -2.25
N ARG A 468 11.94 5.67 -2.28
CA ARG A 468 13.15 6.33 -1.76
C ARG A 468 12.87 7.58 -0.97
N SER A 469 13.62 7.76 0.09
CA SER A 469 13.72 8.98 0.89
C SER A 469 14.94 9.84 0.53
N ALA A 470 15.62 9.53 -0.58
CA ALA A 470 16.75 10.29 -1.10
C ALA A 470 16.80 10.29 -2.63
N VAL A 471 17.41 11.33 -3.20
CA VAL A 471 17.87 11.32 -4.60
C VAL A 471 19.28 10.74 -4.61
N ILE A 472 19.46 9.67 -5.40
CA ILE A 472 20.69 8.87 -5.41
C ILE A 472 21.07 8.56 -6.85
N ALA A 473 22.34 8.75 -7.18
CA ALA A 473 22.95 8.29 -8.42
C ALA A 473 23.73 6.99 -8.17
N PRO A 474 23.89 6.12 -9.18
CA PRO A 474 24.86 5.02 -9.11
C PRO A 474 26.26 5.55 -8.77
N PRO A 475 27.12 4.77 -8.11
CA PRO A 475 28.52 5.17 -7.91
C PRO A 475 29.27 5.22 -9.25
N LEU A 476 30.42 5.90 -9.27
CA LEU A 476 31.32 5.84 -10.42
C LEU A 476 31.82 4.40 -10.60
N PRO A 477 31.89 3.88 -11.84
CA PRO A 477 32.56 2.61 -12.08
C PRO A 477 34.00 2.70 -11.57
N GLU A 478 34.41 1.74 -10.74
CA GLU A 478 35.81 1.65 -10.32
C GLU A 478 36.68 1.38 -11.56
N THR A 479 37.64 2.26 -11.82
CA THR A 479 38.67 1.97 -12.82
C THR A 479 39.58 0.86 -12.27
N PRO A 480 39.83 -0.23 -13.02
CA PRO A 480 40.75 -1.26 -12.57
C PRO A 480 42.12 -0.64 -12.28
N PRO A 481 42.82 -1.07 -11.22
CA PRO A 481 44.16 -0.56 -10.92
C PRO A 481 45.07 -0.77 -12.13
N PRO A 482 45.98 0.18 -12.42
CA PRO A 482 46.92 0.01 -13.52
C PRO A 482 47.70 -1.29 -13.31
N SER A 483 47.71 -2.16 -14.33
CA SER A 483 48.48 -3.40 -14.30
C SER A 483 49.94 -3.07 -14.00
N GLU A 484 50.49 -3.61 -12.91
CA GLU A 484 51.91 -3.51 -12.60
C GLU A 484 52.74 -3.99 -13.80
N PRO A 485 53.82 -3.28 -14.18
CA PRO A 485 54.68 -3.73 -15.27
C PRO A 485 55.30 -5.08 -14.89
N VAL A 486 55.12 -6.08 -15.76
CA VAL A 486 55.73 -7.41 -15.63
C VAL A 486 57.22 -7.28 -15.34
N PRO A 487 57.74 -7.78 -14.19
CA PRO A 487 59.17 -7.79 -13.93
C PRO A 487 59.89 -8.63 -14.99
N GLY A 488 60.97 -8.08 -15.58
CA GLY A 488 61.82 -8.82 -16.52
C GLY A 488 62.46 -10.07 -15.88
N PRO A 489 62.93 -11.04 -16.69
CA PRO A 489 63.43 -12.32 -16.20
C PRO A 489 64.66 -12.15 -15.29
N ILE A 490 64.58 -12.72 -14.09
CA ILE A 490 65.66 -12.78 -13.10
C ILE A 490 66.73 -13.79 -13.56
N PRO A 491 68.03 -13.46 -13.58
CA PRO A 491 69.10 -14.41 -13.87
C PRO A 491 69.37 -15.36 -12.69
N THR A 492 69.68 -16.62 -13.03
CA THR A 492 69.99 -17.77 -12.17
C THR A 492 71.04 -17.50 -11.08
N PRO A 493 70.87 -18.02 -9.84
CA PRO A 493 71.81 -17.82 -8.74
C PRO A 493 73.08 -18.67 -8.84
N LEU A 494 74.21 -18.07 -8.44
CA LEU A 494 75.56 -18.66 -8.32
C LEU A 494 75.74 -19.34 -6.94
N PRO A 495 76.53 -20.41 -6.77
CA PRO A 495 76.58 -21.19 -5.53
C PRO A 495 77.29 -20.49 -4.36
N GLU A 496 76.77 -20.77 -3.16
CA GLU A 496 77.20 -20.28 -1.84
C GLU A 496 78.49 -20.97 -1.33
N PRO A 497 79.45 -20.24 -0.71
CA PRO A 497 80.58 -20.83 0.01
C PRO A 497 80.30 -21.04 1.52
N ALA A 498 81.03 -22.03 2.06
CA ALA A 498 80.91 -22.68 3.37
C ALA A 498 81.09 -21.78 4.64
N PRO A 499 80.67 -22.24 5.84
CA PRO A 499 80.53 -21.40 7.04
C PRO A 499 81.81 -21.29 7.88
N GLU A 500 82.00 -20.13 8.52
CA GLU A 500 83.01 -19.88 9.57
C GLU A 500 82.36 -19.71 10.97
N PRO A 501 83.09 -20.00 12.06
CA PRO A 501 82.53 -20.27 13.38
C PRO A 501 82.36 -19.04 14.30
N THR A 502 81.38 -19.14 15.18
CA THR A 502 81.00 -18.20 16.26
C THR A 502 82.04 -18.01 17.36
N PRO A 503 82.24 -16.77 17.86
CA PRO A 503 82.83 -16.48 19.16
C PRO A 503 81.78 -16.25 20.29
N PRO A 504 82.17 -16.34 21.57
CA PRO A 504 81.27 -16.55 22.72
C PRO A 504 80.79 -15.29 23.45
N SER A 505 79.84 -15.54 24.36
CA SER A 505 78.89 -14.67 25.06
C SER A 505 79.44 -13.65 26.07
N ILE A 506 78.66 -12.58 26.28
CA ILE A 506 78.75 -11.62 27.40
C ILE A 506 77.31 -11.45 27.99
N PRO A 507 77.13 -11.23 29.32
CA PRO A 507 75.89 -11.50 30.08
C PRO A 507 74.81 -10.40 30.03
N PRO A 508 73.59 -10.66 30.57
CA PRO A 508 72.38 -9.88 30.28
C PRO A 508 72.17 -8.68 31.22
N GLU A 509 71.58 -7.60 30.69
CA GLU A 509 70.91 -6.55 31.46
C GLU A 509 69.37 -6.74 31.44
N PRO A 510 68.65 -6.28 32.49
CA PRO A 510 67.33 -6.76 32.85
C PRO A 510 66.16 -6.03 32.18
N ASN A 511 65.19 -6.84 31.71
CA ASN A 511 63.75 -6.61 31.52
C ASN A 511 63.21 -5.17 31.61
N GLU A 512 63.03 -4.53 30.45
CA GLU A 512 61.89 -3.63 30.23
C GLU A 512 60.62 -4.44 29.94
N PRO A 513 59.43 -3.97 30.37
CA PRO A 513 58.18 -4.69 30.19
C PRO A 513 57.82 -4.88 28.71
N THR A 514 57.45 -6.11 28.39
CA THR A 514 56.95 -6.54 27.09
C THR A 514 55.74 -5.72 26.63
N VAL A 515 55.91 -5.00 25.52
CA VAL A 515 54.79 -4.58 24.67
C VAL A 515 54.14 -5.86 24.11
N PRO A 516 52.80 -6.00 24.14
CA PRO A 516 52.14 -7.15 23.52
C PRO A 516 52.55 -7.27 22.05
N PRO A 517 52.74 -8.49 21.51
CA PRO A 517 53.05 -8.64 20.09
C PRO A 517 51.96 -7.97 19.26
N ALA A 518 52.39 -7.12 18.32
CA ALA A 518 51.52 -6.59 17.28
C ALA A 518 50.77 -7.77 16.65
N GLN A 519 49.43 -7.69 16.67
CA GLN A 519 48.61 -8.61 15.89
C GLN A 519 49.11 -8.58 14.45
N PRO A 520 49.27 -9.74 13.78
CA PRO A 520 49.51 -9.73 12.34
C PRO A 520 48.44 -8.86 11.68
N PRO A 521 48.78 -8.08 10.64
CA PRO A 521 47.80 -7.26 9.95
C PRO A 521 46.61 -8.16 9.62
N LEU A 522 45.43 -7.74 10.06
CA LEU A 522 44.18 -8.36 9.63
C LEU A 522 44.29 -8.44 8.12
N THR A 523 44.29 -9.67 7.59
CA THR A 523 44.04 -9.87 6.17
C THR A 523 42.73 -9.16 5.91
N ASP A 524 42.77 -8.09 5.11
CA ASP A 524 41.57 -7.39 4.69
C ASP A 524 40.54 -8.44 4.26
N PRO A 525 39.28 -8.32 4.69
CA PRO A 525 38.25 -9.20 4.19
C PRO A 525 38.31 -9.14 2.66
N ILE A 526 38.39 -10.31 2.02
CA ILE A 526 38.24 -10.44 0.56
C ILE A 526 37.05 -9.56 0.18
N PRO A 527 37.23 -8.51 -0.66
CA PRO A 527 36.11 -7.68 -1.03
C PRO A 527 35.06 -8.59 -1.66
N THR A 528 33.84 -8.54 -1.11
CA THR A 528 32.64 -9.04 -1.79
C THR A 528 32.71 -8.56 -3.23
N PRO A 529 32.43 -9.41 -4.25
CA PRO A 529 32.52 -8.97 -5.64
C PRO A 529 31.79 -7.64 -5.79
N ALA A 530 32.52 -6.58 -6.16
CA ALA A 530 31.97 -5.24 -6.24
C ALA A 530 30.76 -5.28 -7.18
N GLN A 531 29.57 -5.06 -6.62
CA GLN A 531 28.33 -5.08 -7.39
C GLN A 531 28.40 -3.90 -8.36
N LEU A 532 28.39 -4.20 -9.66
CA LEU A 532 28.58 -3.18 -10.69
C LEU A 532 27.51 -2.08 -10.56
N PRO A 533 27.86 -0.80 -10.78
CA PRO A 533 26.88 0.28 -10.76
C PRO A 533 25.88 0.16 -11.90
N ALA A 534 24.66 0.63 -11.68
CA ALA A 534 23.65 0.73 -12.72
C ALA A 534 24.12 1.65 -13.86
N THR A 535 23.74 1.30 -15.08
CA THR A 535 24.16 2.03 -16.29
C THR A 535 23.38 3.33 -16.51
N THR A 536 22.13 3.36 -16.05
CA THR A 536 21.19 4.49 -16.20
C THR A 536 20.92 5.17 -14.86
N LEU A 537 20.51 6.44 -14.89
CA LEU A 537 20.09 7.14 -13.69
C LEU A 537 18.66 6.74 -13.31
N PRO A 538 18.38 6.56 -12.02
CA PRO A 538 17.02 6.43 -11.52
C PRO A 538 16.15 7.62 -11.95
N VAL A 539 14.92 7.33 -12.38
CA VAL A 539 13.98 8.34 -12.87
C VAL A 539 12.79 8.40 -11.91
N ALA A 540 12.46 9.58 -11.40
CA ALA A 540 11.28 9.77 -10.56
C ALA A 540 9.99 9.45 -11.34
N ALA A 541 9.05 8.79 -10.68
CA ALA A 541 7.76 8.43 -11.27
C ALA A 541 6.96 9.67 -11.69
N VAL A 542 6.06 9.50 -12.66
CA VAL A 542 5.13 10.57 -13.06
C VAL A 542 4.29 11.00 -11.87
N GLY A 543 4.15 12.31 -11.68
CA GLY A 543 3.43 12.91 -10.54
C GLY A 543 4.31 13.25 -9.34
N THR A 544 5.58 12.81 -9.31
CA THR A 544 6.54 13.24 -8.28
C THR A 544 6.87 14.74 -8.45
N PRO A 545 6.95 15.54 -7.36
CA PRO A 545 7.40 16.92 -7.41
C PRO A 545 8.80 17.07 -8.02
N SER A 546 9.18 18.28 -8.42
CA SER A 546 10.56 18.53 -8.89
C SER A 546 11.58 18.17 -7.81
N LEU A 547 12.55 17.33 -8.17
CA LEU A 547 13.64 16.88 -7.32
C LEU A 547 14.98 17.44 -7.84
N PRO A 548 16.02 17.55 -6.98
CA PRO A 548 17.35 17.93 -7.43
C PRO A 548 17.92 16.89 -8.42
N GLU A 549 18.83 17.34 -9.29
CA GLU A 549 19.48 16.43 -10.24
C GLU A 549 20.50 15.53 -9.51
N PRO A 550 20.45 14.20 -9.72
CA PRO A 550 21.41 13.27 -9.14
C PRO A 550 22.78 13.39 -9.84
N ILE A 551 23.85 13.54 -9.05
CA ILE A 551 25.25 13.56 -9.54
C ILE A 551 25.94 12.24 -9.20
N ARG A 552 26.54 11.58 -10.20
CA ARG A 552 27.23 10.30 -10.04
C ARG A 552 28.39 10.41 -9.04
N GLY A 553 28.43 9.51 -8.05
CA GLY A 553 29.47 9.50 -7.00
C GLY A 553 29.30 10.56 -5.90
N ALA A 554 28.28 11.43 -5.97
CA ALA A 554 27.92 12.30 -4.86
C ALA A 554 27.17 11.52 -3.77
N ALA A 555 27.19 12.04 -2.54
CA ALA A 555 26.40 11.47 -1.45
C ALA A 555 24.88 11.56 -1.74
N PRO A 556 24.06 10.61 -1.24
CA PRO A 556 22.61 10.71 -1.30
C PRO A 556 22.10 12.07 -0.82
N ILE A 557 21.18 12.68 -1.57
CA ILE A 557 20.53 13.94 -1.18
C ILE A 557 19.23 13.59 -0.43
N PRO A 558 19.15 13.81 0.90
CA PRO A 558 17.96 13.44 1.67
C PRO A 558 16.73 14.25 1.26
N LEU A 559 15.58 13.58 1.20
CA LEU A 559 14.27 14.19 0.96
C LEU A 559 13.56 14.41 2.29
N TYR A 560 14.16 15.27 3.13
CA TYR A 560 13.50 15.69 4.37
C TYR A 560 12.22 16.45 4.05
N ARG A 561 11.17 16.15 4.79
CA ARG A 561 9.93 16.91 4.77
C ARG A 561 10.15 18.36 5.26
N PRO A 562 9.37 19.35 4.79
CA PRO A 562 9.56 20.75 5.19
C PRO A 562 9.47 20.99 6.71
N GLU A 563 8.69 20.18 7.41
CA GLU A 563 8.52 20.25 8.87
C GLU A 563 9.83 20.08 9.62
N VAL A 564 10.80 19.33 9.08
CA VAL A 564 12.08 19.09 9.76
C VAL A 564 12.84 20.39 9.97
N ALA A 565 13.03 21.19 8.92
CA ALA A 565 13.66 22.50 9.06
C ALA A 565 12.78 23.49 9.84
N ASN A 566 11.46 23.41 9.64
CA ASN A 566 10.50 24.28 10.33
C ASN A 566 10.48 24.08 11.86
N TYR A 567 10.75 22.86 12.35
CA TYR A 567 10.81 22.56 13.78
C TYR A 567 12.22 22.69 14.35
N ALA A 568 13.26 22.42 13.54
CA ALA A 568 14.66 22.59 13.94
C ALA A 568 15.04 24.04 14.32
N VAL A 569 14.26 25.03 13.88
CA VAL A 569 14.44 26.45 14.23
C VAL A 569 13.84 26.84 15.58
N ILE A 570 12.98 26.00 16.18
CA ILE A 570 12.23 26.36 17.39
C ILE A 570 13.16 26.62 18.59
N PRO A 571 14.07 25.70 18.99
CA PRO A 571 14.97 25.95 20.12
C PRO A 571 15.83 27.22 19.96
N PRO A 572 16.51 27.47 18.83
CA PRO A 572 17.29 28.70 18.69
C PRO A 572 16.43 29.96 18.60
N ALA A 573 15.21 29.89 18.06
CA ALA A 573 14.27 31.02 18.09
C ALA A 573 13.84 31.36 19.53
N VAL A 574 13.62 30.36 20.37
CA VAL A 574 13.35 30.52 21.81
C VAL A 574 14.55 31.14 22.52
N ALA A 575 15.77 30.69 22.23
CA ALA A 575 16.99 31.26 22.80
C ALA A 575 17.11 32.76 22.49
N THR A 576 16.90 33.15 21.22
CA THR A 576 16.90 34.56 20.78
C THR A 576 15.80 35.37 21.46
N LEU A 577 14.59 34.81 21.57
CA LEU A 577 13.47 35.45 22.26
C LEU A 577 13.78 35.73 23.74
N ALA A 578 14.33 34.74 24.45
CA ALA A 578 14.70 34.87 25.84
C ALA A 578 15.89 35.82 26.04
N LEU A 579 16.91 35.77 25.16
CA LEU A 579 18.07 36.65 25.21
C LEU A 579 17.68 38.13 25.00
N THR A 580 16.78 38.39 24.04
CA THR A 580 16.29 39.74 23.75
C THR A 580 15.43 40.29 24.88
N SER A 581 14.65 39.44 25.56
CA SER A 581 13.99 39.82 26.81
C SER A 581 15.05 40.19 27.86
N LEU A 582 16.02 39.32 28.15
CA LEU A 582 17.01 39.53 29.20
C LEU A 582 17.75 40.89 29.11
N GLY A 583 18.24 41.25 27.92
CA GLY A 583 18.88 42.54 27.64
C GLY A 583 20.15 42.85 28.45
N THR A 584 20.70 44.05 28.28
CA THR A 584 21.87 44.53 29.04
C THR A 584 21.45 45.41 30.22
N PHE A 585 22.37 45.63 31.17
CA PHE A 585 22.13 46.55 32.30
C PHE A 585 21.62 47.92 31.84
N HIS A 586 22.28 48.53 30.84
CA HIS A 586 21.93 49.86 30.35
C HIS A 586 20.60 49.94 29.64
N GLU A 587 20.17 48.84 29.03
CA GLU A 587 18.87 48.80 28.38
C GLU A 587 17.71 48.68 29.37
N ARG A 588 17.95 48.15 30.58
CA ARG A 588 16.93 48.06 31.64
C ARG A 588 16.95 49.24 32.59
N GLN A 589 18.12 49.80 32.86
CA GLN A 589 18.31 50.79 33.93
C GLN A 589 18.74 52.19 33.44
N GLY A 590 19.10 52.35 32.18
CA GLY A 590 19.71 53.58 31.68
C GLY A 590 21.15 53.74 32.17
N ASP A 591 21.61 54.96 32.46
CA ASP A 591 22.98 55.19 32.96
C ASP A 591 23.09 54.98 34.49
N GLN A 592 24.28 54.61 34.98
CA GLN A 592 24.51 54.41 36.42
C GLN A 592 24.24 55.69 37.22
N SER A 593 24.42 56.86 36.60
CA SER A 593 24.11 58.17 37.21
C SER A 593 22.62 58.34 37.57
N LEU A 594 21.72 57.51 37.02
CA LEU A 594 20.29 57.53 37.31
C LEU A 594 19.91 56.73 38.57
N LEU A 595 20.85 56.00 39.18
CA LEU A 595 20.62 55.07 40.29
C LEU A 595 20.98 55.67 41.67
N ALA A 596 20.71 56.97 41.86
CA ALA A 596 21.15 57.73 43.04
C ALA A 596 20.33 57.50 44.32
N GLN A 597 19.13 56.92 44.23
CA GLN A 597 18.18 56.80 45.34
C GLN A 597 18.55 55.63 46.27
N SER A 598 18.24 55.71 47.57
CA SER A 598 18.45 54.62 48.54
C SER A 598 17.19 54.37 49.37
N GLY A 599 17.11 53.22 50.05
CA GLY A 599 15.97 52.83 50.88
C GLY A 599 15.02 51.84 50.22
N ALA A 600 13.79 51.76 50.73
CA ALA A 600 12.76 50.86 50.23
C ALA A 600 12.06 51.44 49.00
N ALA A 601 11.77 50.59 48.01
CA ALA A 601 11.05 50.94 46.80
C ALA A 601 11.55 52.23 46.10
N PRO A 602 12.86 52.41 45.78
CA PRO A 602 13.40 53.73 45.41
C PRO A 602 13.03 54.23 44.01
N ALA A 603 12.64 53.31 43.11
CA ALA A 603 12.35 53.64 41.71
C ALA A 603 11.67 52.48 40.98
N GLY A 604 10.95 52.84 39.91
CA GLY A 604 10.42 51.92 38.91
C GLY A 604 10.95 52.25 37.51
N TRP A 605 10.96 51.26 36.63
CA TRP A 605 11.36 51.43 35.24
C TRP A 605 10.47 50.62 34.31
N ALA A 606 10.31 51.11 33.09
CA ALA A 606 9.64 50.40 32.02
C ALA A 606 10.44 50.53 30.73
N ARG A 607 10.43 49.49 29.92
CA ARG A 607 11.16 49.42 28.64
C ARG A 607 10.24 48.79 27.59
N VAL A 608 10.25 49.35 26.39
CA VAL A 608 9.74 48.70 25.18
C VAL A 608 10.91 48.42 24.24
N PHE A 609 10.88 47.28 23.57
CA PHE A 609 11.96 46.87 22.68
C PHE A 609 11.40 46.14 21.46
N GLY A 610 12.15 46.21 20.37
CA GLY A 610 11.84 45.55 19.12
C GLY A 610 13.10 45.19 18.34
N SER A 611 12.99 44.16 17.52
CA SER A 611 14.06 43.69 16.65
C SER A 611 13.47 43.15 15.35
N ASP A 612 14.09 43.49 14.23
CA ASP A 612 13.91 42.81 12.95
C ASP A 612 15.23 42.16 12.58
N PHE A 613 15.25 40.84 12.36
CA PHE A 613 16.48 40.11 12.13
C PHE A 613 16.31 38.93 11.18
N LYS A 614 17.42 38.60 10.52
CA LYS A 614 17.62 37.36 9.78
C LYS A 614 18.76 36.60 10.43
N GLN A 615 18.57 35.31 10.61
CA GLN A 615 19.59 34.45 11.20
C GLN A 615 19.53 33.05 10.61
N GLN A 616 20.69 32.53 10.22
CA GLN A 616 20.85 31.15 9.78
C GLN A 616 21.78 30.42 10.75
N TRP A 617 21.43 29.17 11.05
CA TRP A 617 22.24 28.27 11.86
C TRP A 617 22.76 27.13 10.99
N SER A 618 24.00 26.71 11.25
CA SER A 618 24.56 25.49 10.63
C SER A 618 23.99 24.25 11.31
N GLY A 619 23.89 23.14 10.58
CA GLY A 619 23.33 21.89 11.11
C GLY A 619 22.82 20.96 10.01
N THR A 620 22.20 19.84 10.41
CA THR A 620 21.67 18.81 9.50
C THR A 620 20.79 19.40 8.40
N VAL A 621 19.94 20.38 8.74
CA VAL A 621 19.05 21.06 7.79
C VAL A 621 19.29 22.56 7.66
N SER A 622 20.36 23.06 8.28
CA SER A 622 20.78 24.47 8.26
C SER A 622 19.60 25.47 8.32
N PRO A 623 18.77 25.42 9.38
CA PRO A 623 17.55 26.22 9.45
C PRO A 623 17.89 27.73 9.49
N GLY A 624 16.99 28.53 8.94
CA GLY A 624 17.07 29.99 8.93
C GLY A 624 15.74 30.62 9.28
N LEU A 625 15.80 31.79 9.91
CA LEU A 625 14.67 32.54 10.42
C LEU A 625 14.77 34.00 9.99
N ASP A 626 13.73 34.49 9.32
CA ASP A 626 13.49 35.91 9.04
C ASP A 626 12.31 36.35 9.90
N ALA A 627 12.59 37.09 10.98
CA ALA A 627 11.63 37.34 12.04
C ALA A 627 11.64 38.77 12.57
N SER A 628 10.47 39.16 13.09
CA SER A 628 10.28 40.35 13.89
C SER A 628 9.96 39.95 15.33
N LEU A 629 10.57 40.63 16.28
CA LEU A 629 10.36 40.46 17.71
C LEU A 629 9.97 41.80 18.33
N LYS A 630 9.00 41.78 19.23
CA LYS A 630 8.59 42.95 20.01
C LYS A 630 8.24 42.55 21.42
N GLY A 631 8.47 43.45 22.37
CA GLY A 631 8.12 43.20 23.76
C GLY A 631 8.19 44.44 24.64
N TYR A 632 7.78 44.25 25.88
CA TYR A 632 7.89 45.22 26.93
C TYR A 632 8.35 44.58 28.23
N GLN A 633 8.93 45.40 29.09
CA GLN A 633 9.39 45.06 30.42
C GLN A 633 8.99 46.13 31.40
N ILE A 634 8.62 45.71 32.60
CA ILE A 634 8.32 46.58 33.72
C ILE A 634 9.06 46.02 34.92
N GLY A 635 9.87 46.84 35.55
CA GLY A 635 10.63 46.46 36.73
C GLY A 635 10.57 47.49 37.83
N HIS A 636 10.88 47.03 39.03
CA HIS A 636 10.83 47.82 40.24
C HIS A 636 11.99 47.48 41.15
N ASP A 637 12.66 48.51 41.63
CA ASP A 637 13.70 48.38 42.65
C ASP A 637 13.01 48.09 43.99
N VAL A 638 13.22 46.92 44.57
CA VAL A 638 12.60 46.54 45.86
C VAL A 638 13.30 47.26 47.01
N TYR A 639 14.64 47.28 46.98
CA TYR A 639 15.43 47.97 48.00
C TYR A 639 16.81 48.37 47.44
N ALA A 640 17.35 49.49 47.94
CA ALA A 640 18.70 49.92 47.70
C ALA A 640 19.46 50.29 48.99
N TRP A 641 20.54 49.58 49.28
CA TRP A 641 21.43 49.83 50.42
C TRP A 641 22.61 50.72 50.01
N SER A 642 22.95 51.68 50.87
CA SER A 642 24.23 52.36 50.82
C SER A 642 25.22 51.63 51.73
N LEU A 643 26.31 51.13 51.15
CA LEU A 643 27.35 50.37 51.84
C LEU A 643 28.46 51.30 52.37
N ASP A 644 29.28 50.81 53.31
CA ASP A 644 30.32 51.57 54.03
C ASP A 644 31.41 52.22 53.14
N GLY A 645 31.41 51.95 51.82
CA GLY A 645 32.31 52.52 50.81
C GLY A 645 31.62 53.45 49.79
N GLN A 646 30.47 54.06 50.13
CA GLN A 646 29.61 54.85 49.21
C GLN A 646 29.09 54.05 47.99
N GLN A 647 29.28 52.73 47.97
CA GLN A 647 28.68 51.85 46.97
C GLN A 647 27.18 51.72 47.24
N THR A 648 26.40 51.59 46.17
CA THR A 648 24.96 51.33 46.27
C THR A 648 24.67 49.93 45.76
N LEU A 649 24.12 49.09 46.63
CA LEU A 649 23.60 47.79 46.27
C LEU A 649 22.09 47.90 46.05
N ARG A 650 21.58 47.34 44.96
CA ARG A 650 20.16 47.39 44.59
C ARG A 650 19.65 46.00 44.23
N VAL A 651 18.46 45.68 44.71
CA VAL A 651 17.73 44.48 44.29
C VAL A 651 16.38 44.87 43.74
N GLY A 652 15.94 44.18 42.70
CA GLY A 652 14.64 44.45 42.09
C GLY A 652 14.06 43.25 41.38
N LEU A 653 12.80 43.40 41.00
CA LEU A 653 12.03 42.40 40.26
C LEU A 653 11.53 43.02 38.97
N PHE A 654 11.30 42.18 37.96
CA PHE A 654 10.67 42.60 36.72
C PHE A 654 9.80 41.51 36.12
N VAL A 655 8.85 41.95 35.30
CA VAL A 655 8.05 41.11 34.43
C VAL A 655 8.22 41.56 32.99
N ALA A 656 8.15 40.62 32.05
CA ALA A 656 8.24 40.90 30.63
C ALA A 656 7.19 40.10 29.85
N GLN A 657 6.76 40.67 28.74
CA GLN A 657 6.08 39.91 27.70
C GLN A 657 6.68 40.27 26.35
N ASN A 658 6.97 39.26 25.55
CA ASN A 658 7.45 39.45 24.19
C ASN A 658 6.86 38.41 23.23
N SER A 659 6.87 38.75 21.94
CA SER A 659 6.41 37.89 20.86
C SER A 659 7.38 37.94 19.70
N LEU A 660 7.58 36.80 19.06
CA LEU A 660 8.34 36.63 17.82
C LEU A 660 7.40 36.05 16.76
N ASP A 661 7.41 36.62 15.56
CA ASP A 661 6.72 36.09 14.38
C ASP A 661 7.71 36.10 13.21
N GLY A 662 7.86 34.97 12.53
CA GLY A 662 8.86 34.83 11.48
C GLY A 662 8.57 33.74 10.47
N LYS A 663 9.25 33.84 9.33
CA LYS A 663 9.27 32.84 8.26
C LYS A 663 10.50 31.96 8.40
N VAL A 664 10.31 30.68 8.15
CA VAL A 664 11.35 29.67 8.29
C VAL A 664 11.78 29.17 6.92
N GLN A 665 13.08 29.02 6.76
CA GLN A 665 13.70 28.37 5.62
C GLN A 665 14.73 27.34 6.07
N GLY A 666 15.13 26.44 5.19
CA GLY A 666 16.20 25.48 5.45
C GLY A 666 16.32 24.44 4.35
N PHE A 667 16.98 23.34 4.64
CA PHE A 667 17.10 22.22 3.73
C PHE A 667 15.85 21.33 3.80
N ALA A 668 15.10 21.25 2.70
CA ALA A 668 13.89 20.43 2.60
C ALA A 668 13.62 19.97 1.16
N GLY A 669 13.17 18.73 1.01
CA GLY A 669 12.90 18.09 -0.29
C GLY A 669 14.12 18.04 -1.21
N GLY A 670 15.33 18.02 -0.64
CA GLY A 670 16.60 18.01 -1.37
C GLY A 670 17.13 19.38 -1.81
N PHE A 671 16.48 20.48 -1.42
CA PHE A 671 16.91 21.85 -1.78
C PHE A 671 17.32 22.64 -0.54
N HIS A 672 18.41 23.41 -0.66
CA HIS A 672 18.84 24.37 0.36
C HIS A 672 17.99 25.66 0.29
N GLU A 673 17.91 26.37 1.42
CA GLU A 673 17.23 27.68 1.54
C GLU A 673 15.77 27.68 1.08
N ARG A 674 15.11 26.52 1.17
CA ARG A 674 13.70 26.38 0.83
C ARG A 674 12.85 26.95 1.95
N HIS A 675 11.88 27.79 1.62
CA HIS A 675 10.84 28.19 2.56
C HIS A 675 10.08 26.94 3.04
N THR A 676 9.93 26.79 4.35
CA THR A 676 9.34 25.58 4.95
C THR A 676 8.13 25.86 5.82
N GLY A 677 7.94 27.10 6.25
CA GLY A 677 6.79 27.47 7.06
C GLY A 677 6.98 28.78 7.81
N ARG A 678 6.24 28.90 8.90
CA ARG A 678 6.22 30.07 9.79
C ARG A 678 6.17 29.64 11.24
N ILE A 679 6.74 30.48 12.08
CA ILE A 679 6.77 30.28 13.52
C ILE A 679 6.22 31.52 14.22
N LYS A 680 5.48 31.29 15.29
CA LYS A 680 5.03 32.33 16.21
C LYS A 680 5.28 31.88 17.64
N LEU A 681 6.02 32.68 18.39
CA LEU A 681 6.35 32.42 19.79
C LEU A 681 5.93 33.60 20.66
N ARG A 682 5.59 33.32 21.90
CA ARG A 682 5.36 34.26 22.98
C ARG A 682 6.14 33.82 24.21
N GLY A 683 6.72 34.78 24.89
CA GLY A 683 7.38 34.57 26.17
C GLY A 683 6.78 35.48 27.23
N ASP A 684 6.38 34.89 28.36
CA ASP A 684 6.05 35.62 29.59
C ASP A 684 7.17 35.38 30.59
N SER A 685 7.90 36.44 30.94
CA SER A 685 9.07 36.35 31.80
C SER A 685 8.82 36.95 33.18
N VAL A 686 9.38 36.32 34.21
CA VAL A 686 9.56 36.88 35.55
C VAL A 686 11.05 36.83 35.87
N GLY A 687 11.60 37.93 36.38
CA GLY A 687 13.01 37.98 36.72
C GLY A 687 13.32 38.82 37.96
N ALA A 688 14.51 38.58 38.50
CA ALA A 688 15.08 39.30 39.62
C ALA A 688 16.49 39.76 39.24
N TYR A 689 16.87 40.95 39.70
CA TYR A 689 18.21 41.50 39.50
C TYR A 689 18.81 42.00 40.80
N TRP A 690 20.14 41.97 40.81
CA TRP A 690 21.02 42.47 41.84
C TRP A 690 22.07 43.33 41.15
N THR A 691 22.18 44.60 41.55
CA THR A 691 23.11 45.55 40.93
C THR A 691 23.94 46.23 42.02
N LEU A 692 25.25 46.08 41.97
CA LEU A 692 26.21 46.81 42.79
C LEU A 692 26.82 47.92 41.94
N SER A 693 26.77 49.16 42.43
CA SER A 693 27.31 50.35 41.74
C SER A 693 28.23 51.16 42.65
N SER A 694 29.31 51.72 42.08
CA SER A 694 30.25 52.59 42.80
C SER A 694 30.02 54.07 42.51
N PRO A 695 30.49 54.99 43.38
CA PRO A 695 30.48 56.44 43.09
C PRO A 695 31.25 56.81 41.82
N THR A 696 32.24 56.01 41.45
CA THR A 696 33.03 56.18 40.22
C THR A 696 32.29 55.70 38.97
N GLY A 697 31.10 55.10 39.11
CA GLY A 697 30.25 54.62 38.02
C GLY A 697 30.56 53.18 37.57
N SER A 698 31.43 52.46 38.27
CA SER A 698 31.62 51.02 38.03
C SER A 698 30.38 50.25 38.46
N TYR A 699 30.05 49.15 37.80
CA TYR A 699 28.93 48.31 38.19
C TYR A 699 29.19 46.82 37.98
N VAL A 700 28.48 46.02 38.77
CA VAL A 700 28.23 44.60 38.53
C VAL A 700 26.72 44.39 38.63
N ASP A 701 26.14 43.77 37.62
CA ASP A 701 24.72 43.46 37.51
C ASP A 701 24.55 41.95 37.31
N ALA A 702 23.80 41.30 38.18
CA ALA A 702 23.50 39.89 38.10
C ALA A 702 21.99 39.70 38.08
N LEU A 703 21.48 38.83 37.20
CA LEU A 703 20.06 38.59 37.08
C LEU A 703 19.73 37.14 36.78
N VAL A 704 18.53 36.74 37.20
CA VAL A 704 17.89 35.48 36.85
C VAL A 704 16.52 35.79 36.24
N MET A 705 16.17 35.07 35.18
CA MET A 705 14.90 35.23 34.48
C MET A 705 14.35 33.85 34.10
N SER A 706 13.11 33.57 34.51
CA SER A 706 12.35 32.41 34.03
C SER A 706 11.32 32.90 33.02
N THR A 707 11.25 32.25 31.86
CA THR A 707 10.31 32.58 30.79
C THR A 707 9.45 31.37 30.47
N ARG A 708 8.14 31.52 30.59
CA ARG A 708 7.18 30.54 30.08
C ARG A 708 6.96 30.78 28.59
N LEU A 709 6.95 29.71 27.81
CA LEU A 709 6.84 29.75 26.36
C LEU A 709 5.48 29.20 25.91
N ASP A 710 4.88 29.88 24.95
CA ASP A 710 3.69 29.44 24.24
C ASP A 710 3.76 29.90 22.78
N GLY A 711 3.22 29.12 21.85
CA GLY A 711 3.35 29.42 20.44
C GLY A 711 2.95 28.27 19.53
N ASP A 712 3.18 28.47 18.24
CA ASP A 712 2.98 27.45 17.23
C ASP A 712 3.92 27.59 16.05
N SER A 713 4.21 26.46 15.42
CA SER A 713 4.93 26.38 14.16
C SER A 713 4.06 25.68 13.15
N ARG A 714 3.88 26.30 11.97
CA ARG A 714 3.06 25.76 10.87
C ARG A 714 3.88 25.66 9.60
N SER A 715 3.93 24.47 9.02
CA SER A 715 4.62 24.23 7.75
C SER A 715 3.80 24.71 6.56
N ASP A 716 4.45 24.81 5.40
CA ASP A 716 3.80 25.12 4.13
C ASP A 716 2.78 24.04 3.69
N ARG A 717 2.86 22.83 4.24
CA ARG A 717 1.86 21.76 4.04
C ARG A 717 0.65 21.91 4.96
N GLY A 718 0.65 22.88 5.87
CA GLY A 718 -0.42 23.13 6.83
C GLY A 718 -0.35 22.31 8.11
N LEU A 719 0.68 21.45 8.27
CA LEU A 719 0.95 20.74 9.51
C LEU A 719 1.35 21.73 10.60
N ARG A 720 0.85 21.53 11.82
CA ARG A 720 1.04 22.43 12.95
C ARG A 720 1.49 21.63 14.15
N ILE A 721 2.49 22.16 14.86
CA ILE A 721 2.76 21.78 16.25
C ILE A 721 2.64 23.02 17.13
N ASP A 722 2.17 22.81 18.35
CA ASP A 722 2.22 23.83 19.38
C ASP A 722 3.62 23.83 20.02
N THR A 723 4.07 24.98 20.51
CA THR A 723 5.37 25.13 21.17
C THR A 723 5.14 25.57 22.60
N GLN A 724 5.29 24.65 23.54
CA GLN A 724 5.16 24.90 24.97
C GLN A 724 6.47 24.51 25.68
N GLY A 725 6.80 25.24 26.74
CA GLY A 725 7.99 24.95 27.53
C GLY A 725 8.43 26.11 28.40
N HIS A 726 9.69 26.05 28.83
CA HIS A 726 10.29 27.07 29.68
C HIS A 726 11.75 27.33 29.33
N ALA A 727 12.19 28.57 29.55
CA ALA A 727 13.59 28.97 29.44
C ALA A 727 14.05 29.64 30.74
N LEU A 728 15.13 29.12 31.33
CA LEU A 728 15.82 29.74 32.46
C LEU A 728 17.07 30.45 31.95
N SER A 729 17.17 31.75 32.20
CA SER A 729 18.33 32.56 31.81
C SER A 729 19.00 33.18 33.03
N LEU A 730 20.33 33.05 33.10
CA LEU A 730 21.20 33.63 34.11
C LEU A 730 22.18 34.56 33.42
N SER A 731 22.39 35.77 33.96
CA SER A 731 23.36 36.70 33.39
C SER A 731 24.12 37.43 34.48
N VAL A 732 25.42 37.64 34.24
CA VAL A 732 26.27 38.55 35.02
C VAL A 732 26.95 39.51 34.05
N GLU A 733 26.79 40.80 34.29
CA GLU A 733 27.37 41.90 33.54
C GLU A 733 28.25 42.75 34.47
N ALA A 734 29.39 43.24 33.97
CA ALA A 734 30.20 44.21 34.67
C ALA A 734 30.73 45.28 33.71
N GLY A 735 30.86 46.51 34.20
CA GLY A 735 31.42 47.61 33.43
C GLY A 735 32.18 48.59 34.29
N HIS A 736 33.23 49.19 33.72
CA HIS A 736 34.08 50.14 34.43
C HIS A 736 34.36 51.38 33.57
N PRO A 737 33.93 52.58 33.98
CA PRO A 737 34.15 53.81 33.21
C PRO A 737 35.59 54.33 33.37
N PHE A 738 36.23 54.63 32.24
CA PHE A 738 37.52 55.32 32.13
C PHE A 738 37.32 56.72 31.55
N ALA A 739 37.77 57.74 32.26
CA ALA A 739 37.76 59.10 31.74
C ALA A 739 38.80 59.24 30.62
N LEU A 740 38.36 59.57 29.41
CA LEU A 740 39.24 59.89 28.28
C LEU A 740 39.56 61.39 28.21
N SER A 741 38.59 62.21 28.62
CA SER A 741 38.70 63.67 28.72
C SER A 741 37.69 64.18 29.75
N PRO A 742 37.69 65.49 30.10
CA PRO A 742 36.67 66.04 31.00
C PRO A 742 35.22 65.83 30.54
N ARG A 743 34.98 65.54 29.25
CA ARG A 743 33.65 65.38 28.66
C ARG A 743 33.31 63.96 28.22
N TRP A 744 34.30 63.12 27.98
CA TRP A 744 34.11 61.80 27.37
C TRP A 744 34.62 60.67 28.26
N VAL A 745 33.82 59.64 28.38
CA VAL A 745 34.08 58.42 29.15
C VAL A 745 33.98 57.22 28.22
N ALA A 746 34.95 56.32 28.29
CA ALA A 746 34.87 54.99 27.69
C ALA A 746 34.59 53.96 28.76
N GLU A 747 33.59 53.13 28.56
CA GLU A 747 33.15 52.13 29.53
C GLU A 747 33.20 50.74 28.86
N PRO A 748 34.31 50.01 28.96
CA PRO A 748 34.34 48.59 28.62
C PRO A 748 33.38 47.81 29.52
N GLN A 749 32.75 46.81 28.90
CA GLN A 749 31.68 45.99 29.45
C GLN A 749 31.96 44.53 29.12
N VAL A 750 31.66 43.64 30.06
CA VAL A 750 31.67 42.20 29.85
C VAL A 750 30.36 41.62 30.38
N GLN A 751 29.78 40.68 29.64
CA GLN A 751 28.59 39.96 30.07
C GLN A 751 28.75 38.47 29.78
N ILE A 752 28.29 37.64 30.70
CA ILE A 752 28.21 36.19 30.55
C ILE A 752 26.78 35.77 30.83
N ILE A 753 26.22 34.97 29.93
CA ILE A 753 24.83 34.54 29.94
C ILE A 753 24.79 33.02 29.79
N HIS A 754 24.05 32.36 30.66
CA HIS A 754 23.77 30.94 30.60
C HIS A 754 22.26 30.73 30.47
N GLN A 755 21.80 30.04 29.42
CA GLN A 755 20.39 29.74 29.22
C GLN A 755 20.17 28.24 29.06
N ARG A 756 19.13 27.75 29.73
CA ARG A 756 18.62 26.39 29.59
C ARG A 756 17.20 26.47 29.05
N ILE A 757 16.90 25.64 28.05
CA ILE A 757 15.61 25.59 27.35
C ILE A 757 15.11 24.15 27.45
N ASP A 758 13.91 23.99 27.97
CA ASP A 758 13.23 22.69 28.06
C ASP A 758 11.85 22.88 27.38
N LEU A 759 11.61 22.13 26.30
CA LEU A 759 10.39 22.19 25.46
C LEU A 759 9.66 20.85 25.54
N ASP A 760 8.33 20.90 25.43
CA ASP A 760 7.49 19.70 25.50
C ASP A 760 7.48 18.95 24.15
N ASP A 761 7.55 17.61 24.21
CA ASP A 761 7.41 16.74 23.03
C ASP A 761 6.01 16.80 22.43
N GLN A 762 5.92 16.64 21.10
CA GLN A 762 4.68 16.80 20.34
C GLN A 762 4.50 15.71 19.29
N HIS A 763 3.31 15.63 18.69
CA HIS A 763 3.06 14.78 17.52
C HIS A 763 2.44 15.62 16.40
N ASP A 764 3.09 15.69 15.24
CA ASP A 764 2.66 16.57 14.14
C ASP A 764 1.55 15.96 13.25
N GLY A 765 1.15 14.73 13.55
CA GLY A 765 0.19 13.92 12.78
C GLY A 765 0.86 12.88 11.89
N ILE A 766 2.18 12.94 11.75
CA ILE A 766 2.99 12.00 10.96
C ILE A 766 4.19 11.48 11.77
N SER A 767 4.74 12.28 12.68
CA SER A 767 5.81 11.86 13.58
C SER A 767 5.69 12.44 14.98
N HIS A 768 6.14 11.66 15.97
CA HIS A 768 6.53 12.15 17.29
C HIS A 768 7.81 13.00 17.18
N VAL A 769 7.72 14.25 17.63
CA VAL A 769 8.77 15.26 17.58
C VAL A 769 9.24 15.55 19.00
N GLY A 770 10.47 15.18 19.30
CA GLY A 770 11.10 15.44 20.60
C GLY A 770 12.16 16.53 20.54
N PHE A 771 12.29 17.32 21.61
CA PHE A 771 13.23 18.45 21.69
C PHE A 771 14.28 18.24 22.78
N ASP A 772 15.56 18.34 22.40
CA ASP A 772 16.70 18.18 23.31
C ASP A 772 17.73 19.29 23.03
N SER A 773 17.69 20.35 23.83
CA SER A 773 18.55 21.54 23.72
C SER A 773 19.70 21.47 24.71
N GLN A 774 20.94 21.55 24.22
CA GLN A 774 22.06 21.83 25.11
C GLN A 774 21.98 23.27 25.65
N PRO A 775 22.62 23.59 26.79
CA PRO A 775 22.61 24.95 27.32
C PRO A 775 23.36 25.94 26.43
N TYR A 776 22.77 27.13 26.26
CA TYR A 776 23.36 28.25 25.54
C TYR A 776 24.29 29.03 26.49
N ASN A 777 25.54 29.23 26.08
CA ASN A 777 26.53 29.98 26.86
C ASN A 777 27.04 31.15 26.02
N THR A 778 26.46 32.34 26.23
CA THR A 778 26.76 33.55 25.45
C THR A 778 27.64 34.50 26.24
N GLY A 779 28.72 34.96 25.63
CA GLY A 779 29.56 36.04 26.13
C GLY A 779 29.40 37.32 25.31
N ARG A 780 29.44 38.48 25.97
CA ARG A 780 29.55 39.81 25.34
C ARG A 780 30.80 40.51 25.81
N LEU A 781 31.53 41.09 24.88
CA LEU A 781 32.54 42.12 25.13
C LEU A 781 32.06 43.41 24.47
N GLY A 782 31.85 44.45 25.27
CA GLY A 782 31.34 45.73 24.80
C GLY A 782 32.26 46.89 25.18
N ILE A 783 32.17 47.99 24.45
CA ILE A 783 32.70 49.29 24.87
C ILE A 783 31.67 50.37 24.55
N ARG A 784 31.35 51.20 25.55
CA ARG A 784 30.41 52.31 25.43
C ARG A 784 31.14 53.64 25.61
N PHE A 785 31.09 54.50 24.60
CA PHE A 785 31.64 55.85 24.64
C PHE A 785 30.51 56.83 24.91
N LYS A 786 30.50 57.47 26.09
CA LYS A 786 29.44 58.41 26.51
C LYS A 786 29.99 59.80 26.77
N GLY A 787 29.22 60.82 26.40
CA GLY A 787 29.55 62.22 26.65
C GLY A 787 28.46 62.91 27.45
N ARG A 788 28.83 63.84 28.35
CA ARG A 788 27.87 64.57 29.20
C ARG A 788 27.67 66.02 28.71
N TYR A 789 26.42 66.40 28.46
CA TYR A 789 26.05 67.74 27.98
C TYR A 789 24.80 68.28 28.69
N ALA A 790 24.55 69.58 28.56
CA ALA A 790 23.32 70.22 28.97
C ALA A 790 22.69 70.94 27.77
N LEU A 791 21.50 70.51 27.33
CA LEU A 791 20.76 71.12 26.25
C LEU A 791 19.57 71.89 26.85
N ALA A 792 19.57 73.22 26.75
CA ALA A 792 18.55 74.08 27.36
C ALA A 792 18.29 73.75 28.87
N ALA A 793 19.38 73.57 29.63
CA ALA A 793 19.39 73.16 31.05
C ALA A 793 18.91 71.72 31.35
N ILE A 794 18.59 70.91 30.34
CA ILE A 794 18.27 69.48 30.48
C ILE A 794 19.56 68.66 30.34
N PRO A 795 19.95 67.85 31.35
CA PRO A 795 21.11 66.97 31.25
C PRO A 795 20.87 65.86 30.20
N ILE A 796 21.79 65.73 29.26
CA ILE A 796 21.77 64.68 28.23
C ILE A 796 23.11 63.94 28.17
N GLU A 797 23.04 62.63 27.91
CA GLU A 797 24.20 61.76 27.74
C GLU A 797 24.07 60.94 26.44
N PRO A 798 24.47 61.48 25.27
CA PRO A 798 24.61 60.68 24.06
C PRO A 798 25.75 59.67 24.21
N TYR A 799 25.58 58.49 23.59
CA TYR A 799 26.59 57.46 23.58
C TYR A 799 26.62 56.67 22.28
N LEU A 800 27.81 56.12 21.98
CA LEU A 800 28.04 55.10 20.97
C LEU A 800 28.50 53.82 21.68
N ARG A 801 28.11 52.66 21.17
CA ARG A 801 28.56 51.37 21.69
C ARG A 801 28.94 50.41 20.57
N VAL A 802 29.97 49.62 20.83
CA VAL A 802 30.41 48.52 19.99
C VAL A 802 30.37 47.27 20.85
N ASN A 803 29.78 46.18 20.35
CA ASN A 803 29.76 44.90 21.03
C ASN A 803 30.26 43.79 20.12
N LEU A 804 30.90 42.80 20.74
CA LEU A 804 31.20 41.50 20.18
C LEU A 804 30.46 40.47 21.02
N TRP A 805 29.52 39.76 20.40
CA TRP A 805 28.80 38.65 21.01
C TRP A 805 29.36 37.34 20.50
N ARG A 806 29.47 36.36 21.39
CA ARG A 806 29.92 35.02 21.04
C ARG A 806 29.13 33.98 21.81
N ASN A 807 28.47 33.08 21.09
CA ASN A 807 27.88 31.90 21.68
C ASN A 807 28.89 30.73 21.64
N ALA A 808 29.01 29.99 22.75
CA ALA A 808 29.86 28.81 22.81
C ALA A 808 29.37 27.71 21.86
N GLY A 809 30.19 26.67 21.67
CA GLY A 809 29.75 25.48 20.96
C GLY A 809 28.67 24.72 21.74
N GLY A 810 27.82 24.01 21.00
CA GLY A 810 26.68 23.25 21.49
C GLY A 810 25.72 22.95 20.34
N HIS A 811 24.72 22.12 20.58
CA HIS A 811 23.69 21.80 19.61
C HIS A 811 22.29 21.69 20.22
N ASP A 812 21.29 22.07 19.44
CA ASP A 812 19.92 21.63 19.61
C ASP A 812 19.71 20.36 18.81
N THR A 813 19.01 19.39 19.37
CA THR A 813 18.57 18.20 18.65
C THR A 813 17.06 18.14 18.63
N VAL A 814 16.50 17.99 17.43
CA VAL A 814 15.10 17.63 17.24
C VAL A 814 15.07 16.18 16.76
N ALA A 815 14.37 15.32 17.50
CA ALA A 815 14.25 13.90 17.18
C ALA A 815 12.89 13.60 16.55
N PHE A 816 12.87 12.84 15.45
CA PHE A 816 11.66 12.37 14.77
C PHE A 816 11.54 10.86 14.93
N GLU A 817 10.39 10.35 15.39
CA GLU A 817 10.16 8.93 15.74
C GLU A 817 11.24 8.33 16.65
N HIS A 818 11.89 9.15 17.47
CA HIS A 818 13.01 8.75 18.34
C HIS A 818 14.25 8.17 17.60
N THR A 819 14.27 8.22 16.27
CA THR A 819 15.30 7.60 15.43
C THR A 819 16.17 8.66 14.74
N GLU A 820 15.56 9.49 13.90
CA GLU A 820 16.28 10.54 13.17
C GLU A 820 16.55 11.74 14.10
N ARG A 821 17.81 12.15 14.21
CA ARG A 821 18.26 13.25 15.08
C ARG A 821 18.81 14.41 14.26
N VAL A 822 18.02 15.46 14.13
CA VAL A 822 18.35 16.68 13.39
C VAL A 822 19.03 17.65 14.33
N LYS A 823 20.30 17.99 14.03
CA LYS A 823 21.12 18.83 14.89
C LYS A 823 21.28 20.24 14.33
N THR A 824 21.10 21.24 15.17
CA THR A 824 21.34 22.66 14.87
C THR A 824 22.45 23.20 15.78
N ALA A 825 23.49 23.80 15.23
CA ALA A 825 24.64 24.27 15.98
C ALA A 825 24.40 25.66 16.59
N HIS A 826 24.82 25.84 17.84
CA HIS A 826 24.68 27.10 18.60
C HIS A 826 25.71 28.16 18.23
N ARG A 827 26.89 27.73 17.74
CA ARG A 827 28.10 28.56 17.66
C ARG A 827 27.92 29.73 16.71
N SER A 828 28.04 30.95 17.24
CA SER A 828 27.96 32.19 16.46
C SER A 828 28.93 33.25 17.01
N THR A 829 29.34 34.18 16.14
CA THR A 829 30.11 35.38 16.53
C THR A 829 29.53 36.57 15.78
N THR A 830 28.85 37.47 16.49
CA THR A 830 28.21 38.64 15.89
C THR A 830 28.82 39.93 16.43
N GLY A 831 29.00 40.91 15.55
CA GLY A 831 29.39 42.27 15.90
C GLY A 831 28.17 43.17 15.92
N SER A 832 28.10 44.10 16.87
CA SER A 832 27.10 45.15 16.85
C SER A 832 27.70 46.54 17.00
N LEU A 833 27.12 47.49 16.27
CA LEU A 833 27.41 48.91 16.38
C LEU A 833 26.08 49.61 16.65
N GLY A 834 26.04 50.41 17.71
CA GLY A 834 24.84 51.13 18.09
C GLY A 834 25.12 52.46 18.74
N GLY A 835 24.05 53.22 18.93
CA GLY A 835 24.08 54.50 19.57
C GLY A 835 22.78 54.78 20.30
N GLY A 836 22.82 55.73 21.22
CA GLY A 836 21.66 56.08 22.01
C GLY A 836 21.87 57.35 22.81
N MET A 837 20.89 57.65 23.65
CA MET A 837 20.94 58.83 24.50
C MET A 837 20.17 58.58 25.80
N VAL A 838 20.68 59.17 26.88
CA VAL A 838 19.99 59.27 28.17
C VAL A 838 19.63 60.73 28.41
N ILE A 839 18.41 61.00 28.86
CA ILE A 839 17.88 62.34 29.12
C ILE A 839 17.26 62.37 30.52
N LYS A 840 17.69 63.30 31.36
CA LYS A 840 17.06 63.55 32.66
C LYS A 840 16.01 64.64 32.52
N VAL A 841 14.79 64.24 32.18
CA VAL A 841 13.67 65.14 31.83
C VAL A 841 13.17 65.94 33.04
N ALA A 842 13.21 65.33 34.22
CA ALA A 842 12.93 65.98 35.50
C ALA A 842 13.88 65.44 36.60
N SER A 843 13.78 65.95 37.83
CA SER A 843 14.62 65.49 38.95
C SER A 843 14.44 63.99 39.25
N ASP A 844 13.22 63.48 39.03
CA ASP A 844 12.74 62.12 39.27
C ASP A 844 12.59 61.28 37.98
N THR A 845 12.49 61.91 36.82
CA THR A 845 12.10 61.25 35.57
C THR A 845 13.23 61.26 34.55
N SER A 846 13.59 60.08 34.05
CA SER A 846 14.63 59.91 33.03
C SER A 846 14.12 59.04 31.88
N VAL A 847 14.53 59.37 30.66
CA VAL A 847 14.21 58.63 29.43
C VAL A 847 15.52 58.24 28.76
N TYR A 848 15.60 57.00 28.28
CA TYR A 848 16.78 56.52 27.57
C TYR A 848 16.37 55.64 26.39
N TRP A 849 17.17 55.68 25.33
CA TRP A 849 16.93 54.85 24.16
C TRP A 849 18.24 54.43 23.49
N SER A 850 18.17 53.35 22.72
CA SER A 850 19.26 52.78 21.94
C SER A 850 18.75 52.19 20.64
N ALA A 851 19.56 52.27 19.60
CA ALA A 851 19.43 51.48 18.39
C ALA A 851 20.77 50.85 18.00
N ASP A 852 20.75 49.59 17.57
CA ASP A 852 21.93 48.82 17.23
C ASP A 852 21.72 48.07 15.92
N TYR A 853 22.73 48.10 15.07
CA TYR A 853 22.83 47.23 13.91
C TYR A 853 23.78 46.07 14.24
N ASN A 854 23.30 44.86 14.04
CA ASN A 854 24.05 43.62 14.25
C ASN A 854 24.38 43.00 12.88
N SER A 855 25.58 42.45 12.77
CA SER A 855 26.04 41.71 11.59
C SER A 855 26.88 40.51 12.04
N ASP A 856 26.79 39.41 11.31
CA ASP A 856 27.70 38.29 11.53
C ASP A 856 29.14 38.67 11.17
N LEU A 857 30.09 38.11 11.93
CA LEU A 857 31.52 38.22 11.67
C LEU A 857 32.13 36.88 11.24
N ASN A 858 31.30 35.83 11.17
CA ASN A 858 31.62 34.54 10.61
C ASN A 858 30.84 34.37 9.28
N ASN A 859 30.84 33.18 8.71
CA ASN A 859 30.18 32.89 7.43
C ASN A 859 28.71 32.44 7.62
N HIS A 860 28.01 32.91 8.65
CA HIS A 860 26.59 32.66 8.86
C HIS A 860 25.82 33.93 8.49
N ASP A 861 24.90 33.88 7.53
CA ASP A 861 24.15 35.07 7.10
C ASP A 861 23.21 35.57 8.22
N SER A 862 23.73 36.41 9.12
CA SER A 862 22.98 37.05 10.19
C SER A 862 23.10 38.57 10.12
N SER A 863 21.96 39.24 10.19
CA SER A 863 21.86 40.69 10.29
C SER A 863 20.58 41.08 11.00
N GLY A 864 20.56 42.23 11.66
CA GLY A 864 19.34 42.72 12.27
C GLY A 864 19.49 44.08 12.93
N VAL A 865 18.36 44.74 13.13
CA VAL A 865 18.28 46.03 13.82
C VAL A 865 17.54 45.83 15.12
N ASN A 866 18.14 46.26 16.22
CA ASN A 866 17.52 46.26 17.54
C ASN A 866 17.24 47.69 17.98
N ALA A 867 16.07 47.93 18.57
CA ALA A 867 15.70 49.21 19.14
C ALA A 867 15.11 49.03 20.55
N SER A 868 15.40 49.99 21.43
CA SER A 868 14.89 49.99 22.80
C SER A 868 14.64 51.41 23.27
N LEU A 869 13.52 51.60 23.99
CA LEU A 869 13.14 52.84 24.65
C LEU A 869 12.71 52.52 26.07
N GLY A 870 13.29 53.20 27.05
CA GLY A 870 12.95 53.03 28.45
C GLY A 870 12.77 54.33 29.20
N VAL A 871 12.03 54.23 30.30
CA VAL A 871 11.71 55.31 31.22
C VAL A 871 12.03 54.82 32.63
N ARG A 872 12.62 55.69 33.44
CA ARG A 872 12.90 55.45 34.86
C ARG A 872 12.30 56.58 35.69
N LEU A 873 11.56 56.22 36.72
CA LEU A 873 10.90 57.10 37.68
C LEU A 873 11.46 56.82 39.07
N ALA A 874 11.96 57.84 39.74
CA ALA A 874 12.55 57.78 41.08
C ALA A 874 11.74 58.64 42.06
N TRP A 875 11.59 58.21 43.31
CA TRP A 875 10.87 58.99 44.34
C TRP A 875 11.49 58.89 45.72
#